data_AF-A0A1B7WRV9-F1
#
_entry.id   AF-A0A1B7WRV9-F1
#
_cell.length_a   1.000
_cell.length_b   1.000
_cell.length_c   1.000
_cell.angle_alpha   90.00
_cell.angle_beta   90.00
_cell.angle_gamma   90.00
#
_symmetry.space_group_name_H-M   'P 1'
#
loop_
_entity.id
_entity.type
_entity.pdbx_description
1 polymer ?
#
loop_
_entity_poly.entity_id
_entity_poly.type
_entity_poly.pdbx_seq_one_letter_code
_entity_poly.pdbx_strand_id
1 'polypeptide(L)'
;MTIHSILNEFRENSDSPRELGDKFERLMLNYLQTDPIYKEYFSEVWLWMDFPKRGNMPDTGIDLVAVIRDTGDYCAIQCKCYGEDQTLEKSDIDSFFTASGTNLFKKRMIISTTNKWSKNAEAALDGQQIPVIRATIYDLANSPIDWDQFSVENPDHLQLKPKKQIRPHQQTALEKVLRGFQTEDRGKLIMACGTGKTFTALKIAENFPRENNLILFLVPSISLLSQTLREWTAETDINFHSIAVCSDVNVGKNKQKSKNDDLADITVNDLAFPPTTNAHDIIKSYRAFNTPQPPLETGALNSPPLQGGVRGGLTVIFSTYQSIQAIADAQKQGLPEFDLIICDEAHRTTGVTIAGEDESYFVRVHNQDFIQAKKRLYMTATPKLYSDDTKVQAQENNALLCSMDNEDIYGQEFHRLSFGEAVSTGLLTDYKVMVLAVDEKYVSATFQQQLADANNELDLKDAVKIVGCWNGLSKRLLKDATGEEIEDNNPMKRAVAFSRTIQDSETIVRLFADIVNDYQQLNPDDETFLQCELQHVDGKQNALQRNEKLAWLKAEPPAATREGNSGNICRILSNARCLSEGVDVPALDAVMFLTPRNSVVDVVQSVGRVMRKAEGKKYGYIILPVGIPADMSPDVALKDHQKYKVIWQVLQALRSHDDRFNDTVNKIELNKRRPSQIAVIGVGGKTKNDGSSQSAKTGTSYKQLELNFPVEEWRNAIYAKIVTKCGDRQYWEKWAKDVADIADTHTSRIKALLENSESEAKKVFDEFITGLHQNINPNVTPDEAIEMLSQHLITKPIFDALFEGYEFTKYNPVSQTMQKMLDVLESQSLQKEVKTLDKFYESVRKKASGIDNAEGKQRIIIELYDKFFRAAFPRLVERLGIVYTPVEVVDFIIKSADFALKQEFGVGLSDEGVHILDPFTGTGTFMVRLLQSGLIKPEDLQRKFSYELHCNEIVLLAYYIAAINIEESYHFLAGGEYQPFNGIVLTDTFQMFENAGYLLESIFPENNQRVINQKQRDITVIIGNPPYSAGQTSENDGNKNLKYENLDQKIANSYAKHSTATLKNSLYDSYIRGFRWASDRIKDQGIVCFVSNGSFIDGNAMDGFRKCLVDEFTSIYCFNLRGNQRTSGEIARKEGGKIFGSGSRATIAIIFLIKNSSKKSENKVFYHDIGD
;
A
#
# COMPACT_ATOMS: atom_id res chain seq x y z
N MET A 1 -28.95 9.61 30.09
CA MET A 1 -28.31 9.61 31.41
C MET A 1 -27.11 8.67 31.40
N THR A 2 -26.04 9.03 32.10
CA THR A 2 -24.88 8.17 32.31
C THR A 2 -24.89 7.63 33.75
N ILE A 3 -24.11 6.59 34.06
CA ILE A 3 -23.95 6.16 35.45
C ILE A 3 -23.45 7.30 36.35
N HIS A 4 -22.62 8.20 35.82
CA HIS A 4 -22.17 9.39 36.55
C HIS A 4 -23.33 10.34 36.88
N SER A 5 -24.27 10.56 35.96
CA SER A 5 -25.45 11.39 36.26
C SER A 5 -26.35 10.75 37.31
N ILE A 6 -26.51 9.42 37.28
CA ILE A 6 -27.30 8.67 38.28
C ILE A 6 -26.67 8.78 39.67
N LEU A 7 -25.34 8.61 39.77
CA LEU A 7 -24.63 8.76 41.03
C LEU A 7 -24.68 10.19 41.57
N ASN A 8 -24.66 11.20 40.70
CA ASN A 8 -24.84 12.58 41.11
C ASN A 8 -26.26 12.83 41.64
N GLU A 9 -27.28 12.31 40.96
CA GLU A 9 -28.67 12.38 41.43
C GLU A 9 -28.86 11.68 42.79
N PHE A 10 -28.23 10.53 43.01
CA PHE A 10 -28.23 9.86 44.32
C PHE A 10 -27.61 10.73 45.41
N ARG A 11 -26.52 11.45 45.11
CA ARG A 11 -25.85 12.35 46.05
C ARG A 11 -26.70 13.59 46.35
N GLU A 12 -27.37 14.15 45.35
CA GLU A 12 -28.23 15.33 45.50
C GLU A 12 -29.54 15.02 46.26
N ASN A 13 -30.09 13.81 46.07
CA ASN A 13 -31.37 13.39 46.63
C ASN A 13 -31.25 12.54 47.91
N SER A 14 -30.10 12.53 48.61
CA SER A 14 -29.93 11.76 49.87
C SER A 14 -29.62 12.70 51.04
N ASP A 15 -30.38 12.55 52.13
CA ASP A 15 -30.28 13.42 53.31
C ASP A 15 -29.19 12.95 54.29
N SER A 16 -28.64 11.76 54.09
CA SER A 16 -27.56 11.20 54.92
C SER A 16 -26.61 10.27 54.16
N PRO A 17 -25.35 10.07 54.62
CA PRO A 17 -24.42 9.10 54.05
C PRO A 17 -24.94 7.65 54.08
N ARG A 18 -25.78 7.33 55.06
CA ARG A 18 -26.41 6.00 55.19
C ARG A 18 -27.42 5.77 54.08
N GLU A 19 -28.28 6.75 53.81
CA GLU A 19 -29.28 6.66 52.74
C GLU A 19 -28.62 6.58 51.35
N LEU A 20 -27.51 7.31 51.14
CA LEU A 20 -26.70 7.21 49.93
C LEU A 20 -26.10 5.79 49.76
N GLY A 21 -25.65 5.19 50.87
CA GLY A 21 -25.21 3.80 50.92
C GLY A 21 -26.31 2.82 50.52
N ASP A 22 -27.47 2.89 51.19
CA ASP A 22 -28.62 2.01 50.94
C ASP A 22 -29.08 2.05 49.46
N LYS A 23 -29.13 3.25 48.86
CA LYS A 23 -29.48 3.43 47.43
C LYS A 23 -28.44 2.78 46.50
N PHE A 24 -27.15 2.95 46.82
CA PHE A 24 -26.07 2.37 46.03
C PHE A 24 -26.01 0.85 46.17
N GLU A 25 -26.23 0.29 47.36
CA GLU A 25 -26.29 -1.15 47.60
C GLU A 25 -27.41 -1.82 46.80
N ARG A 26 -28.60 -1.21 46.75
CA ARG A 26 -29.72 -1.69 45.93
C ARG A 26 -29.39 -1.64 44.45
N LEU A 27 -28.78 -0.56 43.97
CA LEU A 27 -28.31 -0.49 42.59
C LEU A 27 -27.31 -1.61 42.29
N MET A 28 -26.40 -1.91 43.22
CA MET A 28 -25.38 -2.94 43.05
C MET A 28 -25.96 -4.36 43.10
N LEU A 29 -26.97 -4.60 43.94
CA LEU A 29 -27.75 -5.85 43.92
C LEU A 29 -28.31 -6.11 42.52
N ASN A 30 -29.02 -5.12 41.96
CA ASN A 30 -29.65 -5.24 40.65
C ASN A 30 -28.62 -5.34 39.52
N TYR A 31 -27.51 -4.59 39.63
CA TYR A 31 -26.38 -4.65 38.70
C TYR A 31 -25.80 -6.07 38.64
N LEU A 32 -25.50 -6.70 39.78
CA LEU A 32 -24.94 -8.05 39.84
C LEU A 32 -25.90 -9.13 39.35
N GLN A 33 -27.21 -8.91 39.43
CA GLN A 33 -28.24 -9.82 38.92
C GLN A 33 -28.53 -9.63 37.42
N THR A 34 -28.28 -8.44 36.87
CA THR A 34 -28.64 -8.06 35.49
C THR A 34 -27.46 -8.11 34.54
N ASP A 35 -26.29 -7.63 34.96
CA ASP A 35 -25.09 -7.62 34.13
C ASP A 35 -24.72 -9.05 33.71
N PRO A 36 -24.55 -9.33 32.39
CA PRO A 36 -24.33 -10.68 31.89
C PRO A 36 -23.15 -11.40 32.55
N ILE A 37 -22.06 -10.70 32.89
CA ILE A 37 -20.86 -11.30 33.48
C ILE A 37 -21.17 -11.81 34.89
N TYR A 38 -21.79 -10.97 35.72
CA TYR A 38 -22.10 -11.33 37.11
C TYR A 38 -23.30 -12.26 37.21
N LYS A 39 -24.28 -12.16 36.31
CA LYS A 39 -25.40 -13.10 36.21
C LYS A 39 -24.94 -14.52 35.88
N GLU A 40 -23.88 -14.64 35.08
CA GLU A 40 -23.23 -15.91 34.79
C GLU A 40 -22.45 -16.41 36.01
N TYR A 41 -21.65 -15.55 36.63
CA TYR A 41 -20.77 -15.90 37.74
C TYR A 41 -21.51 -16.20 39.07
N PHE A 42 -22.59 -15.47 39.37
CA PHE A 42 -23.39 -15.63 40.58
C PHE A 42 -24.74 -16.29 40.29
N SER A 43 -25.15 -17.22 41.16
CA SER A 43 -26.48 -17.83 41.07
C SER A 43 -27.54 -17.05 41.85
N GLU A 44 -27.17 -16.52 43.02
CA GLU A 44 -28.04 -15.76 43.92
C GLU A 44 -27.25 -14.62 44.56
N VAL A 45 -27.90 -13.48 44.78
CA VAL A 45 -27.32 -12.28 45.42
C VAL A 45 -28.34 -11.70 46.38
N TRP A 46 -27.92 -11.34 47.59
CA TRP A 46 -28.75 -10.70 48.61
C TRP A 46 -28.07 -9.47 49.21
N LEU A 47 -28.88 -8.54 49.69
CA LEU A 47 -28.46 -7.60 50.74
C LEU A 47 -28.05 -8.39 51.98
N TRP A 48 -27.03 -7.90 52.69
CA TRP A 48 -26.55 -8.54 53.91
C TRP A 48 -27.70 -8.81 54.89
N MET A 49 -28.61 -7.84 55.04
CA MET A 49 -29.76 -7.94 55.94
C MET A 49 -30.72 -9.10 55.62
N ASP A 50 -30.81 -9.48 54.34
CA ASP A 50 -31.70 -10.52 53.83
C ASP A 50 -31.01 -11.88 53.67
N PHE A 51 -29.71 -11.97 53.97
CA PHE A 51 -28.93 -13.18 53.78
C PHE A 51 -29.40 -14.32 54.72
N PRO A 52 -29.85 -15.48 54.19
CA PRO A 52 -30.47 -16.54 54.99
C PRO A 52 -29.58 -17.14 56.09
N LYS A 53 -28.25 -17.09 55.93
CA LYS A 53 -27.27 -17.62 56.91
C LYS A 53 -26.64 -16.53 57.80
N ARG A 54 -27.17 -15.30 57.80
CA ARG A 54 -26.66 -14.20 58.66
C ARG A 54 -26.77 -14.52 60.15
N GLY A 55 -27.85 -15.15 60.59
CA GLY A 55 -28.11 -15.39 62.01
C GLY A 55 -28.13 -14.08 62.82
N ASN A 56 -27.41 -14.06 63.95
CA ASN A 56 -27.25 -12.88 64.82
C ASN A 56 -25.98 -12.06 64.52
N MET A 57 -25.34 -12.24 63.36
CA MET A 57 -24.13 -11.48 63.03
C MET A 57 -24.47 -9.99 62.87
N PRO A 58 -23.79 -9.09 63.61
CA PRO A 58 -24.01 -7.66 63.48
C PRO A 58 -23.53 -7.18 62.11
N ASP A 59 -24.11 -6.08 61.66
CA ASP A 59 -23.59 -5.33 60.51
C ASP A 59 -22.16 -4.84 60.83
N THR A 60 -21.18 -5.44 60.15
CA THR A 60 -19.75 -5.27 60.43
C THR A 60 -18.96 -4.91 59.17
N GLY A 61 -19.65 -4.42 58.13
CA GLY A 61 -19.05 -3.93 56.88
C GLY A 61 -19.14 -4.86 55.68
N ILE A 62 -20.02 -5.87 55.69
CA ILE A 62 -20.42 -6.65 54.50
C ILE A 62 -21.79 -6.12 54.08
N ASP A 63 -21.93 -5.71 52.82
CA ASP A 63 -23.14 -5.02 52.34
C ASP A 63 -24.01 -5.96 51.47
N LEU A 64 -23.36 -6.81 50.67
CA LEU A 64 -24.01 -7.82 49.83
C LEU A 64 -23.34 -9.20 50.01
N VAL A 65 -24.09 -10.27 49.77
CA VAL A 65 -23.56 -11.64 49.71
C VAL A 65 -24.05 -12.32 48.44
N ALA A 66 -23.15 -12.98 47.72
CA ALA A 66 -23.49 -13.74 46.52
C ALA A 66 -23.04 -15.20 46.61
N VAL A 67 -23.74 -16.09 45.91
CA VAL A 67 -23.36 -17.51 45.73
C VAL A 67 -22.65 -17.66 44.39
N ILE A 68 -21.43 -18.20 44.42
CA ILE A 68 -20.67 -18.51 43.21
C ILE A 68 -21.31 -19.73 42.55
N ARG A 69 -21.75 -19.58 41.30
CA ARG A 69 -22.52 -20.60 40.56
C ARG A 69 -21.77 -21.93 40.45
N ASP A 70 -20.47 -21.87 40.18
CA ASP A 70 -19.64 -23.06 39.90
C ASP A 70 -19.30 -23.89 41.14
N THR A 71 -19.17 -23.23 42.30
CA THR A 71 -18.66 -23.87 43.52
C THR A 71 -19.68 -23.98 44.63
N GLY A 72 -20.74 -23.16 44.60
CA GLY A 72 -21.68 -22.99 45.70
C GLY A 72 -21.10 -22.21 46.89
N ASP A 73 -19.88 -21.68 46.77
CA ASP A 73 -19.23 -20.92 47.84
C ASP A 73 -19.81 -19.50 47.94
N TYR A 74 -19.70 -18.89 49.12
CA TYR A 74 -20.14 -17.52 49.34
C TYR A 74 -19.05 -16.49 49.01
N CYS A 75 -19.45 -15.43 48.32
CA CYS A 75 -18.68 -14.22 48.08
C CYS A 75 -19.21 -13.09 48.97
N ALA A 76 -18.36 -12.51 49.81
CA ALA A 76 -18.69 -11.29 50.56
C ALA A 76 -18.43 -10.07 49.69
N ILE A 77 -19.37 -9.12 49.65
CA ILE A 77 -19.29 -7.95 48.77
C ILE A 77 -19.44 -6.68 49.62
N GLN A 78 -18.58 -5.70 49.37
CA GLN A 78 -18.64 -4.37 49.98
C GLN A 78 -18.86 -3.29 48.91
N CYS A 79 -19.75 -2.36 49.17
CA CYS A 79 -20.14 -1.25 48.31
C CYS A 79 -19.72 0.09 48.94
N LYS A 80 -18.87 0.84 48.24
CA LYS A 80 -18.39 2.16 48.68
C LYS A 80 -18.80 3.24 47.68
N CYS A 81 -19.80 4.03 48.07
CA CYS A 81 -20.27 5.20 47.32
C CYS A 81 -19.62 6.48 47.86
N TYR A 82 -18.48 6.85 47.29
CA TYR A 82 -17.77 8.10 47.57
C TYR A 82 -17.86 9.10 46.41
N GLY A 83 -17.56 10.37 46.68
CA GLY A 83 -17.35 11.40 45.66
C GLY A 83 -16.12 11.12 44.80
N GLU A 84 -16.07 11.65 43.57
CA GLU A 84 -14.95 11.41 42.63
C GLU A 84 -13.59 11.93 43.17
N ASP A 85 -13.63 12.93 44.07
CA ASP A 85 -12.42 13.49 44.69
C ASP A 85 -12.00 12.84 46.00
N GLN A 86 -12.83 11.98 46.56
CA GLN A 86 -12.55 11.35 47.83
C GLN A 86 -11.67 10.12 47.63
N THR A 87 -10.64 10.00 48.48
CA THR A 87 -9.72 8.86 48.49
C THR A 87 -10.24 7.79 49.43
N LEU A 88 -10.32 6.54 48.96
CA LEU A 88 -10.62 5.37 49.78
C LEU A 88 -9.38 5.01 50.60
N GLU A 89 -9.54 5.05 51.92
CA GLU A 89 -8.49 4.75 52.88
C GLU A 89 -8.57 3.30 53.36
N LYS A 90 -7.45 2.77 53.89
CA LYS A 90 -7.41 1.40 54.42
C LYS A 90 -8.45 1.18 55.54
N SER A 91 -8.69 2.20 56.36
CA SER A 91 -9.68 2.15 57.43
C SER A 91 -11.12 1.90 56.93
N ASP A 92 -11.41 2.24 55.67
CA ASP A 92 -12.76 2.09 55.09
C ASP A 92 -13.09 0.62 54.77
N ILE A 93 -12.07 -0.23 54.63
CA ILE A 93 -12.17 -1.65 54.21
C ILE A 93 -11.68 -2.63 55.28
N ASP A 94 -11.04 -2.16 56.36
CA ASP A 94 -10.51 -3.01 57.44
C ASP A 94 -11.61 -3.84 58.14
N SER A 95 -12.79 -3.24 58.37
CA SER A 95 -13.94 -3.93 58.96
C SER A 95 -14.44 -5.07 58.07
N PHE A 96 -14.53 -4.83 56.76
CA PHE A 96 -14.92 -5.83 55.76
C PHE A 96 -13.95 -7.00 55.71
N PHE A 97 -12.63 -6.75 55.69
CA PHE A 97 -11.63 -7.82 55.72
C PHE A 97 -11.73 -8.68 56.98
N THR A 98 -12.02 -8.05 58.11
CA THR A 98 -12.20 -8.74 59.39
C THR A 98 -13.47 -9.59 59.38
N ALA A 99 -14.61 -9.01 58.98
CA ALA A 99 -15.92 -9.69 58.95
C ALA A 99 -15.97 -10.85 57.94
N SER A 100 -15.36 -10.65 56.77
CA SER A 100 -15.31 -11.67 55.71
C SER A 100 -14.18 -12.69 55.89
N GLY A 101 -13.35 -12.57 56.93
CA GLY A 101 -12.24 -13.49 57.25
C GLY A 101 -12.66 -14.83 57.85
N THR A 102 -13.95 -15.17 57.81
CA THR A 102 -14.49 -16.42 58.34
C THR A 102 -14.41 -17.55 57.33
N ASN A 103 -14.54 -18.80 57.78
CA ASN A 103 -14.54 -19.98 56.89
C ASN A 103 -15.72 -20.02 55.90
N LEU A 104 -16.74 -19.18 56.11
CA LEU A 104 -17.95 -19.10 55.29
C LEU A 104 -17.66 -18.54 53.89
N PHE A 105 -16.79 -17.54 53.80
CA PHE A 105 -16.51 -16.84 52.55
C PHE A 105 -15.23 -17.39 51.89
N LYS A 106 -15.30 -17.63 50.58
CA LYS A 106 -14.15 -18.08 49.77
C LYS A 106 -13.68 -17.05 48.75
N LYS A 107 -14.45 -15.98 48.56
CA LYS A 107 -14.12 -14.83 47.72
C LYS A 107 -14.63 -13.54 48.36
N ARG A 108 -14.00 -12.43 48.00
CA ARG A 108 -14.39 -11.06 48.36
C ARG A 108 -14.50 -10.20 47.11
N MET A 109 -15.42 -9.25 47.13
CA MET A 109 -15.57 -8.23 46.09
C MET A 109 -15.72 -6.85 46.73
N ILE A 110 -15.04 -5.85 46.19
CA ILE A 110 -15.21 -4.45 46.58
C ILE A 110 -15.67 -3.68 45.36
N ILE A 111 -16.80 -2.99 45.49
CA ILE A 111 -17.37 -2.12 44.47
C ILE A 111 -17.20 -0.68 44.93
N SER A 112 -16.44 0.12 44.18
CA SER A 112 -16.14 1.51 44.54
C SER A 112 -16.50 2.47 43.41
N THR A 113 -17.11 3.60 43.76
CA THR A 113 -17.37 4.71 42.83
C THR A 113 -16.17 5.63 42.65
N THR A 114 -15.16 5.57 43.53
CA THR A 114 -13.89 6.31 43.41
C THR A 114 -12.76 5.41 42.91
N ASN A 115 -11.92 5.98 42.05
CA ASN A 115 -10.69 5.37 41.54
C ASN A 115 -9.45 5.78 42.37
N LYS A 116 -9.61 6.70 43.33
CA LYS A 116 -8.52 7.20 44.19
C LYS A 116 -8.43 6.30 45.43
N TRP A 117 -7.44 5.42 45.46
CA TRP A 117 -7.15 4.55 46.62
C TRP A 117 -5.81 4.95 47.24
N SER A 118 -5.72 4.97 48.57
CA SER A 118 -4.44 5.24 49.22
C SER A 118 -3.47 4.08 49.01
N LYS A 119 -2.16 4.36 49.07
CA LYS A 119 -1.12 3.31 48.91
C LYS A 119 -1.32 2.14 49.89
N ASN A 120 -1.84 2.42 51.07
CA ASN A 120 -2.11 1.42 52.10
C ASN A 120 -3.35 0.59 51.77
N ALA A 121 -4.38 1.18 51.15
CA ALA A 121 -5.56 0.45 50.69
C ALA A 121 -5.22 -0.47 49.50
N GLU A 122 -4.43 0.02 48.52
CA GLU A 122 -3.95 -0.81 47.40
C GLU A 122 -3.12 -2.00 47.91
N ALA A 123 -2.15 -1.75 48.80
CA ALA A 123 -1.32 -2.81 49.38
C ALA A 123 -2.12 -3.83 50.22
N ALA A 124 -3.32 -3.49 50.70
CA ALA A 124 -4.16 -4.40 51.48
C ALA A 124 -4.86 -5.44 50.60
N LEU A 125 -5.00 -5.21 49.30
CA LEU A 125 -5.59 -6.16 48.35
C LEU A 125 -4.64 -7.32 48.03
N ASP A 126 -3.33 -7.06 48.06
CA ASP A 126 -2.30 -8.02 47.67
C ASP A 126 -2.04 -9.07 48.76
N GLY A 127 -1.84 -10.32 48.34
CA GLY A 127 -1.43 -11.41 49.25
C GLY A 127 -2.50 -11.89 50.24
N GLN A 128 -3.77 -11.53 50.03
CA GLN A 128 -4.89 -12.00 50.85
C GLN A 128 -5.11 -13.51 50.73
N GLN A 129 -5.37 -14.18 51.86
CA GLN A 129 -5.70 -15.62 51.87
C GLN A 129 -7.03 -15.92 51.16
N ILE A 130 -8.01 -15.03 51.33
CA ILE A 130 -9.28 -15.05 50.59
C ILE A 130 -9.13 -14.03 49.46
N PRO A 131 -9.15 -14.45 48.18
CA PRO A 131 -8.95 -13.57 47.04
C PRO A 131 -9.99 -12.44 46.99
N VAL A 132 -9.54 -11.25 46.56
CA VAL A 132 -10.35 -10.03 46.47
C VAL A 132 -10.45 -9.59 45.02
N ILE A 133 -11.66 -9.25 44.58
CA ILE A 133 -11.97 -8.71 43.27
C ILE A 133 -12.39 -7.25 43.43
N ARG A 134 -11.95 -6.37 42.53
CA ARG A 134 -12.36 -4.97 42.50
C ARG A 134 -13.25 -4.71 41.29
N ALA A 135 -14.45 -4.18 41.54
CA ALA A 135 -15.29 -3.59 40.50
C ALA A 135 -15.35 -2.08 40.68
N THR A 136 -15.33 -1.37 39.55
CA THR A 136 -15.07 0.06 39.49
C THR A 136 -16.16 0.76 38.72
N ILE A 137 -16.28 2.07 38.87
CA ILE A 137 -17.23 2.87 38.07
C ILE A 137 -17.03 2.68 36.56
N TYR A 138 -15.79 2.41 36.12
CA TYR A 138 -15.51 2.10 34.71
C TYR A 138 -16.19 0.80 34.26
N ASP A 139 -16.29 -0.21 35.12
CA ASP A 139 -16.95 -1.47 34.79
C ASP A 139 -18.46 -1.29 34.67
N LEU A 140 -19.05 -0.47 35.55
CA LEU A 140 -20.45 -0.08 35.45
C LEU A 140 -20.72 0.74 34.17
N ALA A 141 -19.87 1.71 33.86
CA ALA A 141 -20.03 2.57 32.70
C ALA A 141 -19.94 1.81 31.36
N ASN A 142 -19.12 0.77 31.30
CA ASN A 142 -18.96 -0.09 30.11
C ASN A 142 -19.84 -1.36 30.16
N SER A 143 -20.72 -1.50 31.16
CA SER A 143 -21.72 -2.56 31.21
C SER A 143 -22.70 -2.44 30.03
N PRO A 144 -23.23 -3.57 29.52
CA PRO A 144 -24.31 -3.55 28.54
C PRO A 144 -25.64 -3.02 29.11
N ILE A 145 -25.72 -2.65 30.39
CA ILE A 145 -26.89 -1.99 30.97
C ILE A 145 -27.19 -0.66 30.27
N ASP A 146 -28.47 -0.44 29.98
CA ASP A 146 -29.00 0.79 29.42
C ASP A 146 -29.30 1.80 30.52
N TRP A 147 -28.27 2.56 30.91
CA TRP A 147 -28.38 3.62 31.92
C TRP A 147 -29.33 4.75 31.53
N ASP A 148 -29.70 4.90 30.25
CA ASP A 148 -30.67 5.91 29.81
C ASP A 148 -32.10 5.58 30.26
N GLN A 149 -32.40 4.30 30.51
CA GLN A 149 -33.72 3.83 30.95
C GLN A 149 -33.84 3.66 32.47
N PHE A 150 -32.75 3.86 33.21
CA PHE A 150 -32.78 3.78 34.67
C PHE A 150 -33.63 4.91 35.25
N SER A 151 -34.45 4.60 36.26
CA SER A 151 -35.23 5.57 37.02
C SER A 151 -35.04 5.36 38.51
N VAL A 152 -34.80 6.46 39.24
CA VAL A 152 -34.69 6.45 40.71
C VAL A 152 -36.01 6.02 41.38
N GLU A 153 -37.15 6.23 40.71
CA GLU A 153 -38.48 5.80 41.19
C GLU A 153 -38.70 4.28 41.07
N ASN A 154 -37.92 3.60 40.22
CA ASN A 154 -37.99 2.15 40.02
C ASN A 154 -36.58 1.54 39.87
N PRO A 155 -35.77 1.53 40.95
CA PRO A 155 -34.37 1.14 40.91
C PRO A 155 -34.15 -0.37 40.65
N ASP A 156 -35.22 -1.16 40.74
CA ASP A 156 -35.23 -2.62 40.57
C ASP A 156 -35.33 -3.06 39.10
N HIS A 157 -35.49 -2.12 38.17
CA HIS A 157 -35.68 -2.41 36.76
C HIS A 157 -34.51 -1.91 35.90
N LEU A 158 -33.46 -2.73 35.80
CA LEU A 158 -32.34 -2.52 34.87
C LEU A 158 -32.59 -3.28 33.56
N GLN A 159 -32.42 -2.59 32.43
CA GLN A 159 -32.50 -3.20 31.10
C GLN A 159 -31.14 -3.27 30.44
N LEU A 160 -30.95 -4.26 29.57
CA LEU A 160 -29.76 -4.38 28.73
C LEU A 160 -29.99 -3.66 27.40
N LYS A 161 -28.93 -3.07 26.86
CA LYS A 161 -28.89 -2.54 25.50
C LYS A 161 -29.16 -3.64 24.48
N PRO A 162 -29.74 -3.30 23.31
CA PRO A 162 -29.89 -4.26 22.21
C PRO A 162 -28.53 -4.82 21.77
N LYS A 163 -28.47 -6.14 21.58
CA LYS A 163 -27.27 -6.82 21.07
C LYS A 163 -26.94 -6.43 19.63
N LYS A 164 -25.67 -6.56 19.26
CA LYS A 164 -25.18 -6.33 17.90
C LYS A 164 -25.75 -7.38 16.94
N GLN A 165 -26.09 -6.92 15.73
CA GLN A 165 -26.47 -7.78 14.62
C GLN A 165 -25.26 -8.13 13.76
N ILE A 166 -25.18 -9.37 13.28
CA ILE A 166 -24.13 -9.81 12.37
C ILE A 166 -24.23 -9.06 11.03
N ARG A 167 -23.10 -8.55 10.54
CA ARG A 167 -23.02 -7.83 9.25
C ARG A 167 -22.73 -8.78 8.08
N PRO A 168 -23.04 -8.40 6.83
CA PRO A 168 -22.85 -9.27 5.66
C PRO A 168 -21.43 -9.84 5.49
N HIS A 169 -20.39 -9.03 5.74
CA HIS A 169 -19.00 -9.49 5.65
C HIS A 169 -18.64 -10.51 6.74
N GLN A 170 -19.24 -10.36 7.94
CA GLN A 170 -19.05 -11.29 9.05
C GLN A 170 -19.80 -12.60 8.81
N GLN A 171 -21.00 -12.53 8.23
CA GLN A 171 -21.76 -13.70 7.79
C GLN A 171 -20.98 -14.50 6.74
N THR A 172 -20.39 -13.81 5.76
CA THR A 172 -19.52 -14.44 4.74
C THR A 172 -18.30 -15.12 5.37
N ALA A 173 -17.65 -14.45 6.33
CA ALA A 173 -16.51 -15.01 7.06
C ALA A 173 -16.91 -16.27 7.85
N LEU A 174 -18.04 -16.22 8.55
CA LEU A 174 -18.61 -17.36 9.29
C LEU A 174 -18.82 -18.56 8.38
N GLU A 175 -19.55 -18.39 7.27
CA GLU A 175 -19.85 -19.46 6.33
C GLU A 175 -18.60 -20.09 5.72
N LYS A 176 -17.61 -19.26 5.34
CA LYS A 176 -16.35 -19.74 4.78
C LYS A 176 -15.51 -20.52 5.81
N VAL A 177 -15.45 -20.04 7.06
CA VAL A 177 -14.73 -20.74 8.13
C VAL A 177 -15.39 -22.09 8.44
N LEU A 178 -16.72 -22.14 8.58
CA LEU A 178 -17.43 -23.39 8.83
C LEU A 178 -17.26 -24.39 7.67
N ARG A 179 -17.29 -23.90 6.42
CA ARG A 179 -17.01 -24.73 5.24
C ARG A 179 -15.58 -25.25 5.23
N GLY A 180 -14.59 -24.40 5.51
CA GLY A 180 -13.18 -24.78 5.55
C GLY A 180 -12.89 -25.90 6.56
N PHE A 181 -13.51 -25.83 7.74
CA PHE A 181 -13.34 -26.88 8.76
C PHE A 181 -14.02 -28.22 8.44
N GLN A 182 -14.79 -28.32 7.34
CA GLN A 182 -15.32 -29.61 6.86
C GLN A 182 -14.21 -30.48 6.25
N THR A 183 -13.17 -29.87 5.67
CA THR A 183 -12.07 -30.59 5.01
C THR A 183 -10.75 -30.46 5.76
N GLU A 184 -10.53 -29.36 6.47
CA GLU A 184 -9.26 -29.05 7.13
C GLU A 184 -9.38 -29.03 8.66
N ASP A 185 -8.30 -29.37 9.36
CA ASP A 185 -8.23 -29.27 10.84
C ASP A 185 -7.76 -27.90 11.34
N ARG A 186 -7.12 -27.14 10.44
CA ARG A 186 -6.52 -25.84 10.74
C ARG A 186 -6.91 -24.85 9.65
N GLY A 187 -7.08 -23.59 10.03
CA GLY A 187 -7.29 -22.54 9.04
C GLY A 187 -7.08 -21.13 9.58
N LYS A 188 -6.93 -20.19 8.65
CA LYS A 188 -6.70 -18.77 8.92
C LYS A 188 -7.94 -17.94 8.58
N LEU A 189 -8.26 -17.00 9.47
CA LEU A 189 -9.21 -15.91 9.25
C LEU A 189 -8.47 -14.58 9.29
N ILE A 190 -8.31 -13.96 8.13
CA ILE A 190 -7.62 -12.68 8.00
C ILE A 190 -8.65 -11.56 7.87
N MET A 191 -8.69 -10.64 8.83
CA MET A 191 -9.66 -9.53 8.82
C MET A 191 -9.01 -8.22 9.23
N ALA A 192 -9.22 -7.16 8.45
CA ALA A 192 -8.72 -5.82 8.76
C ALA A 192 -9.12 -5.34 10.16
N CYS A 193 -8.21 -4.63 10.84
CA CYS A 193 -8.46 -4.09 12.17
C CYS A 193 -9.69 -3.15 12.17
N GLY A 194 -10.58 -3.29 13.16
CA GLY A 194 -11.80 -2.48 13.27
C GLY A 194 -13.04 -3.04 12.55
N THR A 195 -12.93 -4.16 11.81
CA THR A 195 -14.06 -4.78 11.10
C THR A 195 -14.89 -5.76 11.94
N GLY A 196 -14.54 -5.94 13.23
CA GLY A 196 -15.27 -6.78 14.17
C GLY A 196 -14.81 -8.24 14.24
N LYS A 197 -13.52 -8.52 14.05
CA LYS A 197 -12.90 -9.87 14.13
C LYS A 197 -13.30 -10.64 15.40
N THR A 198 -13.24 -9.99 16.57
CA THR A 198 -13.59 -10.60 17.87
C THR A 198 -15.06 -10.99 17.95
N PHE A 199 -15.97 -10.16 17.45
CA PHE A 199 -17.41 -10.49 17.35
C PHE A 199 -17.69 -11.58 16.31
N THR A 200 -17.00 -11.56 15.16
CA THR A 200 -17.09 -12.65 14.18
C THR A 200 -16.68 -13.98 14.79
N ALA A 201 -15.63 -14.00 15.61
CA ALA A 201 -15.16 -15.19 16.31
C ALA A 201 -16.19 -15.74 17.31
N LEU A 202 -16.93 -14.88 18.00
CA LEU A 202 -18.07 -15.28 18.82
C LEU A 202 -19.12 -16.00 17.96
N LYS A 203 -19.53 -15.39 16.83
CA LYS A 203 -20.53 -15.98 15.94
C LYS A 203 -20.05 -17.29 15.31
N ILE A 204 -18.74 -17.45 15.07
CA ILE A 204 -18.13 -18.73 14.70
C ILE A 204 -18.29 -19.74 15.83
N ALA A 205 -17.88 -19.42 17.06
CA ALA A 205 -18.03 -20.30 18.21
C ALA A 205 -19.49 -20.72 18.46
N GLU A 206 -20.44 -19.80 18.29
CA GLU A 206 -21.89 -20.03 18.41
C GLU A 206 -22.48 -20.99 17.36
N ASN A 207 -21.85 -21.12 16.19
CA ASN A 207 -22.34 -21.96 15.10
C ASN A 207 -21.40 -23.14 14.78
N PHE A 208 -20.29 -23.24 15.49
CA PHE A 208 -19.33 -24.32 15.32
C PHE A 208 -19.91 -25.65 15.85
N PRO A 209 -19.75 -26.78 15.14
CA PRO A 209 -20.18 -28.09 15.64
C PRO A 209 -19.47 -28.46 16.94
N ARG A 210 -20.21 -28.89 17.97
CA ARG A 210 -19.67 -29.16 19.31
C ARG A 210 -20.01 -30.56 19.76
N GLU A 211 -19.01 -31.27 20.28
CA GLU A 211 -19.23 -32.54 20.97
C GLU A 211 -18.97 -32.38 22.47
N ASN A 212 -17.90 -31.70 22.86
CA ASN A 212 -17.52 -31.47 24.26
C ASN A 212 -18.07 -30.14 24.82
N ASN A 213 -18.68 -29.31 23.98
CA ASN A 213 -19.12 -27.94 24.27
C ASN A 213 -18.00 -27.07 24.86
N LEU A 214 -16.75 -27.29 24.42
CA LEU A 214 -15.57 -26.69 25.03
C LEU A 214 -14.69 -26.02 23.98
N ILE A 215 -14.54 -24.70 24.09
CA ILE A 215 -13.71 -23.86 23.21
C ILE A 215 -12.63 -23.18 24.04
N LEU A 216 -11.44 -23.01 23.45
CA LEU A 216 -10.35 -22.20 24.02
C LEU A 216 -10.16 -20.95 23.16
N PHE A 217 -10.11 -19.79 23.78
CA PHE A 217 -9.80 -18.52 23.15
C PHE A 217 -8.48 -17.96 23.71
N LEU A 218 -7.46 -17.88 22.87
CA LEU A 218 -6.11 -17.43 23.26
C LEU A 218 -5.84 -15.99 22.82
N VAL A 219 -5.30 -15.20 23.73
CA VAL A 219 -4.93 -13.78 23.53
C VAL A 219 -3.53 -13.45 24.08
N PRO A 220 -2.86 -12.41 23.57
CA PRO A 220 -1.50 -12.07 24.01
C PRO A 220 -1.39 -11.30 25.34
N SER A 221 -2.45 -10.63 25.79
CA SER A 221 -2.43 -9.72 26.94
C SER A 221 -3.70 -9.83 27.80
N ILE A 222 -3.58 -9.49 29.08
CA ILE A 222 -4.71 -9.52 30.04
C ILE A 222 -5.77 -8.48 29.66
N SER A 223 -5.37 -7.33 29.11
CA SER A 223 -6.30 -6.31 28.62
C SER A 223 -7.19 -6.82 27.50
N LEU A 224 -6.61 -7.52 26.51
CA LEU A 224 -7.41 -8.09 25.41
C LEU A 224 -8.29 -9.25 25.89
N LEU A 225 -7.84 -10.02 26.89
CA LEU A 225 -8.64 -11.05 27.55
C LEU A 225 -9.90 -10.44 28.17
N SER A 226 -9.74 -9.41 29.00
CA SER A 226 -10.84 -8.71 29.65
C SER A 226 -11.82 -8.10 28.65
N GLN A 227 -11.31 -7.45 27.59
CA GLN A 227 -12.15 -6.88 26.54
C GLN A 227 -12.96 -7.97 25.81
N THR A 228 -12.30 -9.07 25.43
CA THR A 228 -12.93 -10.16 24.68
C THR A 228 -14.02 -10.84 25.51
N LEU A 229 -13.71 -11.16 26.77
CA LEU A 229 -14.66 -11.80 27.68
C LEU A 229 -15.90 -10.93 27.88
N ARG A 230 -15.72 -9.63 28.17
CA ARG A 230 -16.85 -8.68 28.30
C ARG A 230 -17.70 -8.62 27.05
N GLU A 231 -17.08 -8.51 25.88
CA GLU A 231 -17.80 -8.45 24.61
C GLU A 231 -18.54 -9.76 24.30
N TRP A 232 -17.92 -10.92 24.55
CA TRP A 232 -18.54 -12.22 24.28
C TRP A 232 -19.72 -12.50 25.21
N THR A 233 -19.57 -12.25 26.50
CA THR A 233 -20.65 -12.46 27.47
C THR A 233 -21.82 -11.48 27.25
N ALA A 234 -21.55 -10.25 26.80
CA ALA A 234 -22.61 -9.30 26.48
C ALA A 234 -23.39 -9.65 25.20
N GLU A 235 -22.71 -10.21 24.20
CA GLU A 235 -23.25 -10.36 22.84
C GLU A 235 -23.66 -11.80 22.47
N THR A 236 -23.40 -12.77 23.34
CA THR A 236 -23.72 -14.20 23.12
C THR A 236 -25.22 -14.45 23.03
N ASP A 237 -25.68 -15.20 22.04
CA ASP A 237 -27.11 -15.56 21.84
C ASP A 237 -27.48 -16.93 22.40
N ILE A 238 -26.48 -17.68 22.90
CA ILE A 238 -26.66 -19.02 23.46
C ILE A 238 -26.32 -19.05 24.95
N ASN A 239 -26.72 -20.12 25.62
CA ASN A 239 -26.27 -20.39 26.99
C ASN A 239 -24.73 -20.53 27.00
N PHE A 240 -24.07 -19.68 27.76
CA PHE A 240 -22.64 -19.42 27.68
C PHE A 240 -22.01 -19.45 29.06
N HIS A 241 -20.84 -20.06 29.18
CA HIS A 241 -20.04 -20.13 30.41
C HIS A 241 -18.58 -19.81 30.10
N SER A 242 -17.96 -18.97 30.91
CA SER A 242 -16.65 -18.38 30.69
C SER A 242 -15.72 -18.69 31.84
N ILE A 243 -14.50 -19.12 31.50
CA ILE A 243 -13.43 -19.38 32.46
C ILE A 243 -12.23 -18.55 32.06
N ALA A 244 -11.76 -17.67 32.95
CA ALA A 244 -10.58 -16.86 32.71
C ALA A 244 -9.31 -17.53 33.29
N VAL A 245 -8.29 -17.70 32.45
CA VAL A 245 -7.01 -18.32 32.83
C VAL A 245 -5.85 -17.39 32.49
N CYS A 246 -5.39 -16.65 33.48
CA CYS A 246 -4.21 -15.79 33.39
C CYS A 246 -3.35 -15.84 34.66
N SER A 247 -2.03 -15.93 34.50
CA SER A 247 -1.05 -15.77 35.58
C SER A 247 -0.50 -14.35 35.63
N ASP A 248 -0.43 -13.73 36.81
CA ASP A 248 0.35 -12.51 37.01
C ASP A 248 1.85 -12.83 36.93
N VAL A 249 2.56 -12.17 36.03
CA VAL A 249 4.00 -12.38 35.80
C VAL A 249 4.83 -11.94 37.03
N ASN A 250 4.24 -11.20 37.97
CA ASN A 250 4.91 -10.62 39.13
C ASN A 250 4.83 -11.44 40.43
N VAL A 251 4.06 -12.52 40.49
CA VAL A 251 4.02 -13.37 41.70
C VAL A 251 5.16 -14.39 41.64
N GLY A 252 6.35 -13.98 42.09
CA GLY A 252 7.46 -14.89 42.37
C GLY A 252 8.86 -14.51 41.88
N LYS A 253 9.04 -13.41 41.15
CA LYS A 253 10.39 -12.93 40.77
C LYS A 253 10.81 -11.78 41.66
N ASN A 254 11.84 -12.03 42.49
CA ASN A 254 12.64 -10.98 43.14
C ASN A 254 12.91 -9.85 42.13
N LYS A 255 12.77 -8.59 42.58
CA LYS A 255 13.00 -7.32 41.85
C LYS A 255 14.43 -7.14 41.32
N GLN A 256 15.01 -8.11 40.64
CA GLN A 256 16.32 -8.00 40.00
C GLN A 256 16.22 -8.27 38.49
N LYS A 257 16.35 -7.17 37.75
CA LYS A 257 16.94 -7.06 36.40
C LYS A 257 16.32 -7.96 35.32
N SER A 258 15.21 -7.52 34.72
CA SER A 258 15.15 -7.46 33.25
C SER A 258 14.93 -6.00 32.87
N LYS A 259 15.78 -5.46 31.99
CA LYS A 259 15.82 -4.03 31.64
C LYS A 259 14.93 -3.69 30.42
N ASN A 260 14.14 -4.63 29.90
CA ASN A 260 13.57 -4.52 28.55
C ASN A 260 12.08 -4.88 28.38
N ASP A 261 11.36 -5.33 29.41
CA ASP A 261 9.92 -5.64 29.29
C ASP A 261 9.05 -4.56 29.96
N ASP A 262 8.75 -3.52 29.18
CA ASP A 262 7.75 -2.48 29.49
C ASP A 262 6.32 -2.96 29.10
N LEU A 263 5.95 -4.21 29.41
CA LEU A 263 4.61 -4.73 29.14
C LEU A 263 3.65 -4.32 30.27
N ALA A 264 2.67 -3.51 29.92
CA ALA A 264 1.68 -2.93 30.82
C ALA A 264 0.51 -3.89 31.06
N ASP A 265 0.67 -4.89 31.92
CA ASP A 265 -0.44 -5.79 32.25
C ASP A 265 -1.35 -5.24 33.36
N ILE A 266 -2.64 -5.54 33.26
CA ILE A 266 -3.67 -5.27 34.27
C ILE A 266 -3.40 -6.19 35.46
N THR A 267 -3.53 -5.70 36.70
CA THR A 267 -3.38 -6.58 37.87
C THR A 267 -4.55 -7.56 37.95
N VAL A 268 -4.30 -8.79 38.42
CA VAL A 268 -5.34 -9.83 38.52
C VAL A 268 -6.57 -9.37 39.33
N ASN A 269 -6.37 -8.50 40.33
CA ASN A 269 -7.43 -7.97 41.19
C ASN A 269 -8.38 -7.00 40.46
N ASP A 270 -7.93 -6.41 39.34
CA ASP A 270 -8.69 -5.46 38.49
C ASP A 270 -9.53 -6.15 37.41
N LEU A 271 -9.48 -7.48 37.33
CA LEU A 271 -10.36 -8.24 36.46
C LEU A 271 -11.73 -8.32 37.13
N ALA A 272 -12.78 -7.92 36.40
CA ALA A 272 -14.18 -8.03 36.83
C ALA A 272 -14.64 -9.48 37.06
N PHE A 273 -13.77 -10.46 36.78
CA PHE A 273 -13.99 -11.90 36.91
C PHE A 273 -12.75 -12.53 37.58
N PRO A 274 -12.91 -13.58 38.41
CA PRO A 274 -11.77 -14.23 39.04
C PRO A 274 -10.98 -15.08 38.03
N PRO A 275 -9.70 -14.79 37.76
CA PRO A 275 -8.90 -15.73 37.02
C PRO A 275 -8.50 -16.91 37.90
N THR A 276 -8.22 -18.04 37.25
CA THR A 276 -7.58 -19.19 37.90
C THR A 276 -6.44 -19.71 37.02
N THR A 277 -5.37 -20.17 37.67
CA THR A 277 -4.31 -20.96 37.02
C THR A 277 -4.30 -22.40 37.53
N ASN A 278 -5.26 -22.75 38.39
CA ASN A 278 -5.35 -24.07 38.99
C ASN A 278 -6.16 -25.01 38.08
N ALA A 279 -5.51 -26.05 37.59
CA ALA A 279 -6.11 -27.08 36.75
C ALA A 279 -7.40 -27.70 37.36
N HIS A 280 -7.43 -27.93 38.67
CA HIS A 280 -8.59 -28.52 39.35
C HIS A 280 -9.79 -27.56 39.33
N ASP A 281 -9.58 -26.26 39.50
CA ASP A 281 -10.66 -25.26 39.47
C ASP A 281 -11.25 -25.13 38.05
N ILE A 282 -10.41 -25.18 37.02
CA ILE A 282 -10.83 -25.19 35.61
C ILE A 282 -11.73 -26.40 35.33
N ILE A 283 -11.30 -27.59 35.76
CA ILE A 283 -12.07 -28.84 35.57
C ILE A 283 -13.38 -28.80 36.36
N LYS A 284 -13.34 -28.30 37.61
CA LYS A 284 -14.52 -28.19 38.46
C LYS A 284 -15.57 -27.27 37.83
N SER A 285 -15.16 -26.10 37.36
CA SER A 285 -16.02 -25.13 36.68
C SER A 285 -16.64 -25.72 35.40
N TYR A 286 -15.81 -26.34 34.54
CA TYR A 286 -16.29 -27.04 33.35
C TYR A 286 -17.33 -28.13 33.68
N ARG A 287 -17.09 -28.96 34.69
CA ARG A 287 -18.02 -30.02 35.09
C ARG A 287 -19.30 -29.47 35.71
N ALA A 288 -19.23 -28.43 36.53
CA ALA A 288 -20.39 -27.84 37.19
C ALA A 288 -21.42 -27.33 36.19
N PHE A 289 -20.97 -26.75 35.08
CA PHE A 289 -21.84 -26.25 34.03
C PHE A 289 -22.36 -27.35 33.07
N ASN A 290 -21.54 -28.37 32.79
CA ASN A 290 -21.87 -29.39 31.78
C ASN A 290 -22.49 -30.69 32.35
N THR A 291 -22.46 -30.91 33.66
CA THR A 291 -23.04 -32.10 34.30
C THR A 291 -24.44 -31.80 34.84
N PRO A 292 -25.46 -32.64 34.60
CA PRO A 292 -26.78 -32.43 35.19
C PRO A 292 -26.71 -32.57 36.71
N GLN A 293 -27.07 -31.51 37.45
CA GLN A 293 -27.22 -31.62 38.90
C GLN A 293 -28.52 -32.35 39.27
N PRO A 294 -28.51 -33.25 40.26
CA PRO A 294 -29.75 -33.71 40.90
C PRO A 294 -30.43 -32.52 41.61
N PRO A 295 -31.76 -32.51 41.74
CA PRO A 295 -32.46 -31.48 42.50
C PRO A 295 -31.89 -31.42 43.92
N LEU A 296 -31.51 -30.23 44.38
CA LEU A 296 -31.08 -29.99 45.76
C LEU A 296 -32.19 -30.45 46.72
N GLU A 297 -31.88 -31.44 47.56
CA GLU A 297 -32.69 -31.79 48.74
C GLU A 297 -32.53 -30.70 49.82
N THR A 298 -33.03 -29.51 49.56
CA THR A 298 -33.25 -28.51 50.61
C THR A 298 -34.66 -27.97 50.45
N GLY A 299 -35.51 -28.25 51.45
CA GLY A 299 -36.93 -27.93 51.49
C GLY A 299 -37.23 -26.42 51.55
N ALA A 300 -36.87 -25.68 50.51
CA ALA A 300 -37.41 -24.36 50.24
C ALA A 300 -38.68 -24.54 49.37
N LEU A 301 -39.83 -24.32 49.99
CA LEU A 301 -41.13 -24.27 49.33
C LEU A 301 -41.14 -23.13 48.29
N ASN A 302 -41.63 -23.45 47.09
CA ASN A 302 -42.06 -22.54 46.01
C ASN A 302 -41.00 -21.98 45.05
N SER A 303 -40.25 -22.85 44.38
CA SER A 303 -39.77 -22.55 43.02
C SER A 303 -40.55 -23.43 42.03
N PRO A 304 -41.16 -22.88 40.96
CA PRO A 304 -41.80 -23.70 39.95
C PRO A 304 -40.73 -24.63 39.32
N PRO A 305 -41.07 -25.87 38.96
CA PRO A 305 -40.20 -26.67 38.11
C PRO A 305 -39.97 -25.88 36.82
N LEU A 306 -38.72 -25.61 36.46
CA LEU A 306 -38.37 -25.10 35.14
C LEU A 306 -38.90 -26.10 34.09
N GLN A 307 -40.10 -25.85 33.56
CA GLN A 307 -40.65 -26.56 32.42
C GLN A 307 -39.82 -26.19 31.20
N GLY A 308 -39.03 -27.14 30.70
CA GLY A 308 -38.21 -27.00 29.50
C GLY A 308 -36.73 -27.15 29.81
N GLY A 309 -36.24 -28.40 29.84
CA GLY A 309 -34.82 -28.66 29.97
C GLY A 309 -34.05 -28.14 28.75
N VAL A 310 -33.36 -27.01 28.91
CA VAL A 310 -32.21 -26.68 28.04
C VAL A 310 -30.97 -27.23 28.74
N ARG A 311 -30.58 -28.41 28.29
CA ARG A 311 -29.36 -29.15 28.62
C ARG A 311 -28.16 -28.48 27.93
N GLY A 312 -27.02 -28.34 28.63
CA GLY A 312 -25.69 -28.05 28.05
C GLY A 312 -25.53 -26.73 27.28
N GLY A 313 -24.71 -25.80 27.79
CA GLY A 313 -24.33 -24.57 27.08
C GLY A 313 -22.89 -24.63 26.54
N LEU A 314 -22.46 -23.60 25.82
CA LEU A 314 -21.07 -23.46 25.37
C LEU A 314 -20.17 -23.03 26.54
N THR A 315 -19.12 -23.79 26.85
CA THR A 315 -18.03 -23.36 27.75
C THR A 315 -16.87 -22.81 26.94
N VAL A 316 -16.43 -21.58 27.23
CA VAL A 316 -15.26 -20.95 26.62
C VAL A 316 -14.22 -20.63 27.69
N ILE A 317 -13.03 -21.19 27.53
CA ILE A 317 -11.87 -20.83 28.34
C ILE A 317 -11.15 -19.68 27.63
N PHE A 318 -11.12 -18.51 28.26
CA PHE A 318 -10.32 -17.37 27.81
C PHE A 318 -8.97 -17.41 28.50
N SER A 319 -7.87 -17.51 27.75
CA SER A 319 -6.55 -17.63 28.32
C SER A 319 -5.51 -16.76 27.63
N THR A 320 -4.54 -16.27 28.40
CA THR A 320 -3.35 -15.67 27.80
C THR A 320 -2.40 -16.75 27.28
N TYR A 321 -1.67 -16.51 26.19
CA TYR A 321 -0.69 -17.49 25.67
C TYR A 321 0.34 -17.91 26.74
N GLN A 322 0.71 -16.99 27.64
CA GLN A 322 1.62 -17.23 28.76
C GLN A 322 1.09 -18.27 29.75
N SER A 323 -0.23 -18.41 29.85
CA SER A 323 -0.91 -19.31 30.81
C SER A 323 -1.32 -20.65 30.17
N ILE A 324 -0.90 -20.92 28.93
CA ILE A 324 -1.26 -22.13 28.19
C ILE A 324 -0.83 -23.42 28.92
N GLN A 325 0.21 -23.36 29.77
CA GLN A 325 0.64 -24.49 30.60
C GLN A 325 -0.45 -24.93 31.59
N ALA A 326 -1.18 -23.99 32.21
CA ALA A 326 -2.27 -24.32 33.13
C ALA A 326 -3.40 -25.08 32.41
N ILE A 327 -3.65 -24.74 31.14
CA ILE A 327 -4.62 -25.44 30.29
C ILE A 327 -4.15 -26.86 29.95
N ALA A 328 -2.88 -27.01 29.56
CA ALA A 328 -2.28 -28.31 29.28
C ALA A 328 -2.30 -29.22 30.54
N ASP A 329 -2.04 -28.66 31.72
CA ASP A 329 -2.10 -29.39 32.99
C ASP A 329 -3.54 -29.79 33.34
N ALA A 330 -4.54 -28.95 33.02
CA ALA A 330 -5.95 -29.30 33.15
C ALA A 330 -6.34 -30.47 32.23
N GLN A 331 -5.87 -30.50 30.97
CA GLN A 331 -6.12 -31.64 30.07
C GLN A 331 -5.51 -32.93 30.61
N LYS A 332 -4.27 -32.88 31.12
CA LYS A 332 -3.61 -34.04 31.77
C LYS A 332 -4.38 -34.55 33.00
N GLN A 333 -5.13 -33.68 33.67
CA GLN A 333 -5.92 -34.00 34.86
C GLN A 333 -7.39 -34.35 34.54
N GLY A 334 -7.77 -34.43 33.25
CA GLY A 334 -9.09 -34.90 32.82
C GLY A 334 -10.05 -33.81 32.35
N LEU A 335 -9.56 -32.65 31.93
CA LEU A 335 -10.29 -31.74 31.04
C LEU A 335 -10.34 -32.36 29.62
N PRO A 336 -11.50 -32.41 28.96
CA PRO A 336 -11.60 -32.95 27.59
C PRO A 336 -10.76 -32.18 26.56
N GLU A 337 -10.59 -32.78 25.38
CA GLU A 337 -10.05 -32.06 24.22
C GLU A 337 -10.99 -30.91 23.79
N PHE A 338 -10.41 -29.82 23.28
CA PHE A 338 -11.19 -28.69 22.78
C PHE A 338 -11.83 -29.02 21.43
N ASP A 339 -13.11 -28.66 21.25
CA ASP A 339 -13.76 -28.74 19.94
C ASP A 339 -13.11 -27.74 18.96
N LEU A 340 -12.78 -26.55 19.46
CA LEU A 340 -12.10 -25.49 18.71
C LEU A 340 -11.15 -24.70 19.61
N ILE A 341 -9.93 -24.45 19.13
CA ILE A 341 -9.06 -23.40 19.66
C ILE A 341 -9.09 -22.21 18.70
N ILE A 342 -9.35 -21.02 19.23
CA ILE A 342 -9.27 -19.75 18.50
C ILE A 342 -8.03 -19.01 19.00
N CYS A 343 -7.09 -18.78 18.09
CA CYS A 343 -5.83 -18.07 18.34
C CYS A 343 -5.96 -16.64 17.82
N ASP A 344 -6.23 -15.67 18.71
CA ASP A 344 -6.24 -14.26 18.32
C ASP A 344 -4.81 -13.68 18.31
N GLU A 345 -4.63 -12.64 17.49
CA GLU A 345 -3.33 -12.06 17.15
C GLU A 345 -2.28 -13.12 16.76
N ALA A 346 -2.70 -14.07 15.91
CA ALA A 346 -1.93 -15.24 15.52
C ALA A 346 -0.55 -14.92 14.90
N HIS A 347 -0.31 -13.70 14.42
CA HIS A 347 1.02 -13.27 13.96
C HIS A 347 2.09 -13.33 15.07
N ARG A 348 1.70 -13.29 16.35
CA ARG A 348 2.60 -13.44 17.50
C ARG A 348 2.99 -14.90 17.77
N THR A 349 2.26 -15.86 17.20
CA THR A 349 2.57 -17.30 17.29
C THR A 349 3.68 -17.74 16.34
N THR A 350 4.21 -16.81 15.55
CA THR A 350 5.40 -17.02 14.70
C THR A 350 6.69 -16.92 15.51
N GLY A 351 7.75 -17.62 15.10
CA GLY A 351 9.03 -17.58 15.80
C GLY A 351 10.03 -18.60 15.28
N VAL A 352 11.26 -18.50 15.77
CA VAL A 352 12.33 -19.48 15.53
C VAL A 352 12.53 -20.25 16.83
N THR A 353 12.33 -21.57 16.79
CA THR A 353 12.62 -22.48 17.89
C THR A 353 13.90 -23.25 17.56
N ILE A 354 14.95 -23.05 18.35
CA ILE A 354 16.22 -23.79 18.20
C ILE A 354 16.07 -25.15 18.89
N ALA A 355 16.51 -26.23 18.24
CA ALA A 355 16.45 -27.57 18.81
C ALA A 355 17.27 -27.67 20.11
N GLY A 356 16.60 -27.97 21.22
CA GLY A 356 17.22 -28.12 22.56
C GLY A 356 16.99 -26.96 23.53
N GLU A 357 16.36 -25.87 23.12
CA GLU A 357 15.90 -24.78 24.00
C GLU A 357 14.39 -24.86 24.27
N ASP A 358 13.94 -24.32 25.41
CA ASP A 358 12.50 -24.29 25.76
C ASP A 358 11.71 -23.44 24.75
N GLU A 359 10.66 -24.04 24.17
CA GLU A 359 9.80 -23.35 23.20
C GLU A 359 9.10 -22.15 23.84
N SER A 360 9.07 -21.02 23.12
CA SER A 360 8.25 -19.85 23.47
C SER A 360 6.79 -20.25 23.64
N TYR A 361 6.12 -19.72 24.67
CA TYR A 361 4.70 -19.98 24.96
C TYR A 361 3.77 -19.70 23.77
N PHE A 362 4.16 -18.78 22.89
CA PHE A 362 3.40 -18.43 21.68
C PHE A 362 3.44 -19.51 20.60
N VAL A 363 4.46 -20.38 20.57
CA VAL A 363 4.64 -21.44 19.56
C VAL A 363 3.99 -22.76 20.02
N ARG A 364 3.94 -23.00 21.34
CA ARG A 364 3.40 -24.25 21.92
C ARG A 364 1.96 -24.57 21.51
N VAL A 365 1.16 -23.55 21.16
CA VAL A 365 -0.23 -23.72 20.70
C VAL A 365 -0.36 -24.58 19.43
N HIS A 366 0.70 -24.67 18.62
CA HIS A 366 0.68 -25.46 17.40
C HIS A 366 0.81 -26.97 17.66
N ASN A 367 1.37 -27.34 18.81
CA ASN A 367 1.69 -28.72 19.15
C ASN A 367 0.46 -29.47 19.69
N GLN A 368 0.00 -30.48 18.94
CA GLN A 368 -1.16 -31.31 19.30
C GLN A 368 -0.94 -32.12 20.59
N ASP A 369 0.29 -32.56 20.85
CA ASP A 369 0.65 -33.36 22.02
C ASP A 369 0.70 -32.50 23.29
N PHE A 370 0.94 -31.20 23.14
CA PHE A 370 0.98 -30.25 24.25
C PHE A 370 -0.43 -29.79 24.65
N ILE A 371 -1.25 -29.39 23.67
CA ILE A 371 -2.64 -28.97 23.89
C ILE A 371 -3.55 -29.61 22.84
N GLN A 372 -4.44 -30.48 23.30
CA GLN A 372 -5.30 -31.30 22.44
C GLN A 372 -6.53 -30.52 21.98
N ALA A 373 -6.75 -30.50 20.67
CA ALA A 373 -7.93 -29.91 20.06
C ALA A 373 -8.27 -30.57 18.73
N LYS A 374 -9.56 -30.60 18.38
CA LYS A 374 -10.04 -31.09 17.10
C LYS A 374 -9.70 -30.12 15.97
N LYS A 375 -10.04 -28.83 16.14
CA LYS A 375 -9.80 -27.79 15.14
C LYS A 375 -9.09 -26.57 15.72
N ARG A 376 -8.32 -25.85 14.89
CA ARG A 376 -7.66 -24.58 15.27
C ARG A 376 -7.92 -23.48 14.25
N LEU A 377 -8.44 -22.34 14.72
CA LEU A 377 -8.63 -21.14 13.93
C LEU A 377 -7.59 -20.09 14.30
N TYR A 378 -6.79 -19.65 13.32
CA TYR A 378 -5.78 -18.60 13.50
C TYR A 378 -6.30 -17.28 12.95
N MET A 379 -6.49 -16.29 13.81
CA MET A 379 -7.06 -15.01 13.42
C MET A 379 -6.04 -13.88 13.53
N THR A 380 -5.94 -13.05 12.49
CA THR A 380 -5.12 -11.83 12.58
C THR A 380 -5.51 -10.80 11.52
N ALA A 381 -5.15 -9.54 11.75
CA ALA A 381 -5.21 -8.50 10.72
C ALA A 381 -3.93 -8.45 9.88
N THR A 382 -2.81 -8.90 10.45
CA THR A 382 -1.46 -8.67 9.92
C THR A 382 -0.68 -9.98 9.90
N PRO A 383 -0.92 -10.88 8.91
CA PRO A 383 -0.18 -12.13 8.83
C PRO A 383 1.32 -11.85 8.68
N LYS A 384 2.14 -12.48 9.51
CA LYS A 384 3.60 -12.29 9.51
C LYS A 384 4.26 -13.33 8.63
N LEU A 385 4.87 -12.86 7.55
CA LEU A 385 5.59 -13.66 6.55
C LEU A 385 7.08 -13.37 6.63
N TYR A 386 7.92 -14.41 6.57
CA TYR A 386 9.38 -14.27 6.52
C TYR A 386 9.90 -14.36 5.08
N SER A 387 10.97 -13.63 4.77
CA SER A 387 11.66 -13.71 3.47
C SER A 387 12.31 -15.07 3.26
N ASP A 388 12.45 -15.47 1.99
CA ASP A 388 13.05 -16.76 1.60
C ASP A 388 14.48 -16.93 2.18
N ASP A 389 15.28 -15.86 2.23
CA ASP A 389 16.61 -15.87 2.84
C ASP A 389 16.59 -16.28 4.33
N THR A 390 15.57 -15.82 5.08
CA THR A 390 15.42 -16.13 6.51
C THR A 390 14.98 -17.59 6.72
N LYS A 391 14.18 -18.13 5.78
CA LYS A 391 13.77 -19.54 5.80
C LYS A 391 14.97 -20.46 5.57
N VAL A 392 15.84 -20.12 4.61
CA VAL A 392 17.08 -20.85 4.33
C VAL A 392 18.02 -20.84 5.54
N GLN A 393 18.24 -19.67 6.15
CA GLN A 393 19.08 -19.57 7.36
C GLN A 393 18.55 -20.39 8.54
N ALA A 394 17.23 -20.49 8.71
CA ALA A 394 16.64 -21.31 9.77
C ALA A 394 16.87 -22.81 9.51
N GLN A 395 16.74 -23.25 8.25
CA GLN A 395 17.05 -24.63 7.83
C GLN A 395 18.53 -24.97 8.03
N GLU A 396 19.45 -24.07 7.67
CA GLU A 396 20.90 -24.25 7.87
C GLU A 396 21.29 -24.39 9.35
N ASN A 397 20.58 -23.69 10.24
CA ASN A 397 20.83 -23.72 11.69
C ASN A 397 20.00 -24.77 12.44
N ASN A 398 19.31 -25.69 11.75
CA ASN A 398 18.41 -26.69 12.37
C ASN A 398 17.39 -26.07 13.35
N ALA A 399 16.87 -24.88 13.02
CA ALA A 399 15.90 -24.17 13.82
C ALA A 399 14.51 -24.23 13.13
N LEU A 400 13.47 -24.60 13.89
CA LEU A 400 12.09 -24.64 13.40
C LEU A 400 11.56 -23.20 13.29
N LEU A 401 11.30 -22.75 12.05
CA LEU A 401 10.70 -21.44 11.78
C LEU A 401 9.19 -21.57 11.56
N CYS A 402 8.39 -21.04 12.48
CA CYS A 402 6.94 -20.93 12.34
C CYS A 402 6.58 -19.65 11.57
N SER A 403 6.18 -19.81 10.31
CA SER A 403 5.73 -18.72 9.42
C SER A 403 4.27 -18.95 9.00
N MET A 404 3.46 -17.89 8.87
CA MET A 404 2.02 -18.03 8.62
C MET A 404 1.65 -18.50 7.20
N ASP A 405 2.61 -18.57 6.29
CA ASP A 405 2.49 -19.22 4.97
C ASP A 405 2.71 -20.73 5.01
N ASN A 406 3.16 -21.29 6.14
CA ASN A 406 3.24 -22.73 6.32
C ASN A 406 1.84 -23.31 6.62
N GLU A 407 1.25 -23.98 5.63
CA GLU A 407 -0.07 -24.59 5.73
C GLU A 407 -0.11 -25.79 6.69
N ASP A 408 1.00 -26.48 6.95
CA ASP A 408 1.04 -27.59 7.91
C ASP A 408 0.83 -27.11 9.35
N ILE A 409 1.32 -25.90 9.66
CA ILE A 409 1.23 -25.31 11.01
C ILE A 409 -0.07 -24.51 11.19
N TYR A 410 -0.43 -23.70 10.19
CA TYR A 410 -1.52 -22.72 10.28
C TYR A 410 -2.77 -23.07 9.47
N GLY A 411 -2.69 -24.07 8.60
CA GLY A 411 -3.75 -24.41 7.65
C GLY A 411 -3.89 -23.42 6.49
N GLN A 412 -4.89 -23.68 5.66
CA GLN A 412 -5.25 -22.81 4.53
C GLN A 412 -5.93 -21.52 5.00
N GLU A 413 -5.97 -20.52 4.14
CA GLU A 413 -6.74 -19.30 4.37
C GLU A 413 -8.21 -19.50 3.99
N PHE A 414 -9.11 -19.58 4.98
CA PHE A 414 -10.54 -19.76 4.72
C PHE A 414 -11.20 -18.47 4.23
N HIS A 415 -10.78 -17.33 4.80
CA HIS A 415 -11.31 -16.04 4.41
C HIS A 415 -10.31 -14.91 4.69
N ARG A 416 -10.30 -13.94 3.78
CA ARG A 416 -9.59 -12.68 3.91
C ARG A 416 -10.53 -11.52 3.59
N LEU A 417 -10.55 -10.54 4.49
CA LEU A 417 -11.10 -9.21 4.30
C LEU A 417 -9.95 -8.21 4.46
N SER A 418 -9.43 -7.72 3.35
CA SER A 418 -8.27 -6.80 3.36
C SER A 418 -8.66 -5.41 3.86
N PHE A 419 -7.66 -4.61 4.22
CA PHE A 419 -7.89 -3.23 4.63
C PHE A 419 -8.53 -2.42 3.48
N GLY A 420 -7.99 -2.55 2.26
CA GLY A 420 -8.48 -1.83 1.09
C GLY A 420 -9.93 -2.20 0.75
N GLU A 421 -10.28 -3.48 0.85
CA GLU A 421 -11.65 -3.97 0.66
C GLU A 421 -12.59 -3.37 1.71
N ALA A 422 -12.20 -3.39 2.99
CA ALA A 422 -12.99 -2.83 4.09
C ALA A 422 -13.25 -1.32 3.95
N VAL A 423 -12.30 -0.54 3.43
CA VAL A 423 -12.53 0.89 3.14
C VAL A 423 -13.44 1.05 1.91
N SER A 424 -13.21 0.31 0.83
CA SER A 424 -14.01 0.41 -0.41
C SER A 424 -15.48 0.06 -0.22
N THR A 425 -15.77 -0.87 0.68
CA THR A 425 -17.13 -1.30 1.05
C THR A 425 -17.75 -0.44 2.15
N GLY A 426 -17.03 0.59 2.63
CA GLY A 426 -17.49 1.47 3.68
C GLY A 426 -17.63 0.78 5.04
N LEU A 427 -16.82 -0.22 5.36
CA LEU A 427 -16.70 -0.78 6.71
C LEU A 427 -15.77 0.05 7.59
N LEU A 428 -14.74 0.67 7.01
CA LEU A 428 -13.79 1.57 7.65
C LEU A 428 -13.84 2.97 7.02
N THR A 429 -13.33 3.98 7.72
CA THR A 429 -13.04 5.30 7.12
C THR A 429 -11.72 5.25 6.37
N ASP A 430 -11.61 5.97 5.26
CA ASP A 430 -10.34 6.09 4.55
C ASP A 430 -9.35 6.97 5.32
N TYR A 431 -8.09 7.03 4.87
CA TYR A 431 -7.03 7.72 5.59
C TYR A 431 -6.26 8.76 4.78
N LYS A 432 -5.61 9.66 5.51
CA LYS A 432 -4.66 10.63 4.97
C LYS A 432 -3.36 10.62 5.77
N VAL A 433 -2.26 10.36 5.08
CA VAL A 433 -0.90 10.47 5.63
C VAL A 433 -0.41 11.90 5.44
N MET A 434 -0.16 12.60 6.53
CA MET A 434 0.33 13.98 6.55
C MET A 434 1.81 13.99 6.92
N VAL A 435 2.68 14.19 5.92
CA VAL A 435 4.12 14.38 6.12
C VAL A 435 4.39 15.88 6.27
N LEU A 436 4.70 16.32 7.48
CA LEU A 436 4.88 17.73 7.82
C LEU A 436 6.36 18.07 7.80
N ALA A 437 6.78 18.77 6.76
CA ALA A 437 8.12 19.26 6.50
C ALA A 437 8.34 20.60 7.22
N VAL A 438 8.89 20.56 8.43
CA VAL A 438 9.05 21.72 9.32
C VAL A 438 10.44 22.32 9.15
N ASP A 439 10.50 23.62 8.83
CA ASP A 439 11.75 24.37 8.70
C ASP A 439 12.41 24.60 10.07
N GLU A 440 13.61 24.05 10.27
CA GLU A 440 14.37 24.21 11.50
C GLU A 440 14.81 25.66 11.75
N LYS A 441 15.05 26.45 10.69
CA LYS A 441 15.38 27.89 10.81
C LYS A 441 14.20 28.66 11.41
N TYR A 442 13.00 28.39 10.92
CA TYR A 442 11.77 28.99 11.43
C TYR A 442 11.58 28.67 12.92
N VAL A 443 11.64 27.39 13.30
CA VAL A 443 11.46 26.97 14.71
C VAL A 443 12.55 27.59 15.60
N SER A 444 13.81 27.59 15.14
CA SER A 444 14.92 28.18 15.89
C SER A 444 14.75 29.69 16.09
N ALA A 445 14.22 30.41 15.10
CA ALA A 445 13.98 31.85 15.20
C ALA A 445 12.78 32.18 16.09
N THR A 446 11.70 31.38 16.02
CA THR A 446 10.48 31.60 16.81
C THR A 446 10.69 31.29 18.29
N PHE A 447 11.43 30.24 18.61
CA PHE A 447 11.65 29.76 20.00
C PHE A 447 13.09 29.99 20.48
N GLN A 448 13.76 31.04 19.95
CA GLN A 448 15.19 31.30 20.21
C GLN A 448 15.50 31.50 21.70
N GLN A 449 14.61 32.12 22.46
CA GLN A 449 14.80 32.35 23.90
C GLN A 449 14.68 31.05 24.71
N GLN A 450 13.70 30.18 24.41
CA GLN A 450 13.55 28.91 25.13
C GLN A 450 14.63 27.89 24.75
N LEU A 451 15.09 27.88 23.50
CA LEU A 451 16.18 27.01 23.03
C LEU A 451 17.56 27.42 23.59
N ALA A 452 17.72 28.68 24.02
CA ALA A 452 18.97 29.21 24.55
C ALA A 452 19.07 29.16 26.10
N ASP A 453 17.97 28.89 26.80
CA ASP A 453 17.96 28.81 28.26
C ASP A 453 18.53 27.46 28.73
N ALA A 454 19.69 27.49 29.40
CA ALA A 454 20.41 26.31 29.86
C ALA A 454 19.66 25.50 30.94
N ASN A 455 18.60 26.07 31.53
CA ASN A 455 17.73 25.40 32.48
C ASN A 455 16.52 24.70 31.83
N ASN A 456 16.26 24.90 30.52
CA ASN A 456 15.17 24.26 29.79
C ASN A 456 15.63 22.98 29.06
N GLU A 457 14.82 21.92 29.12
CA GLU A 457 15.07 20.62 28.45
C GLU A 457 14.67 20.62 26.95
N LEU A 458 14.28 21.76 26.38
CA LEU A 458 13.73 21.84 25.03
C LEU A 458 14.85 21.70 23.95
N ASP A 459 14.95 20.52 23.32
CA ASP A 459 15.76 20.33 22.11
C ASP A 459 15.00 20.84 20.87
N LEU A 460 15.72 21.45 19.93
CA LEU A 460 15.21 21.86 18.61
C LEU A 460 14.47 20.71 17.93
N LYS A 461 14.96 19.47 18.06
CA LYS A 461 14.31 18.29 17.46
C LYS A 461 12.89 18.06 17.97
N ASP A 462 12.63 18.32 19.24
CA ASP A 462 11.31 18.10 19.84
C ASP A 462 10.38 19.29 19.59
N ALA A 463 10.92 20.51 19.59
CA ALA A 463 10.17 21.71 19.18
C ALA A 463 9.64 21.58 17.74
N VAL A 464 10.49 21.14 16.82
CA VAL A 464 10.12 20.86 15.42
C VAL A 464 8.97 19.85 15.32
N LYS A 465 9.04 18.75 16.08
CA LYS A 465 7.98 17.72 16.05
C LYS A 465 6.66 18.26 16.58
N ILE A 466 6.69 19.00 17.68
CA ILE A 466 5.51 19.59 18.31
C ILE A 466 4.85 20.60 17.38
N VAL A 467 5.63 21.53 16.82
CA VAL A 467 5.14 22.52 15.85
C VAL A 467 4.53 21.83 14.63
N GLY A 468 5.18 20.77 14.13
CA GLY A 468 4.61 19.91 13.10
C GLY A 468 3.25 19.34 13.53
N CYS A 469 3.19 18.60 14.63
CA CYS A 469 1.96 17.99 15.14
C CYS A 469 0.82 18.99 15.32
N TRP A 470 1.08 20.15 15.92
CA TRP A 470 0.08 21.20 16.11
C TRP A 470 -0.46 21.75 14.78
N ASN A 471 0.41 21.99 13.80
CA ASN A 471 -0.01 22.38 12.45
C ASN A 471 -0.84 21.28 11.75
N GLY A 472 -0.48 20.02 11.95
CA GLY A 472 -1.24 18.87 11.45
C GLY A 472 -2.65 18.79 12.03
N LEU A 473 -2.76 18.89 13.36
CA LEU A 473 -4.03 18.82 14.09
C LEU A 473 -4.95 20.00 13.78
N SER A 474 -4.39 21.19 13.63
CA SER A 474 -5.15 22.41 13.35
C SER A 474 -5.64 22.51 11.91
N LYS A 475 -5.06 21.75 10.97
CA LYS A 475 -5.47 21.71 9.56
C LYS A 475 -5.38 23.07 8.83
N ARG A 476 -4.65 24.04 9.38
CA ARG A 476 -4.60 25.46 8.94
C ARG A 476 -3.80 25.73 7.66
N LEU A 477 -2.87 24.84 7.30
CA LEU A 477 -1.94 25.01 6.16
C LEU A 477 -2.33 24.17 4.93
N LEU A 478 -3.56 23.65 4.89
CA LEU A 478 -3.97 22.61 3.96
C LEU A 478 -4.41 23.17 2.61
N LYS A 479 -3.43 23.43 1.73
CA LYS A 479 -3.66 23.30 0.29
C LYS A 479 -3.23 21.91 -0.13
N ASP A 480 -4.06 21.23 -0.91
CA ASP A 480 -3.75 19.91 -1.44
C ASP A 480 -2.65 19.96 -2.54
N ALA A 481 -2.32 18.82 -3.13
CA ALA A 481 -1.31 18.71 -4.19
C ALA A 481 -1.64 19.52 -5.46
N THR A 482 -2.90 19.95 -5.62
CA THR A 482 -3.44 20.74 -6.73
C THR A 482 -3.66 22.22 -6.38
N GLY A 483 -3.43 22.62 -5.12
CA GLY A 483 -3.65 23.98 -4.64
C GLY A 483 -5.08 24.28 -4.20
N GLU A 484 -5.96 23.27 -4.15
CA GLU A 484 -7.34 23.35 -3.67
C GLU A 484 -7.41 23.14 -2.14
N GLU A 485 -8.40 23.74 -1.49
CA GLU A 485 -8.64 23.53 -0.05
C GLU A 485 -9.03 22.08 0.21
N ILE A 486 -8.46 21.45 1.24
CA ILE A 486 -8.85 20.10 1.63
C ILE A 486 -10.33 20.12 2.05
N GLU A 487 -11.17 19.21 1.51
CA GLU A 487 -12.61 19.09 1.83
C GLU A 487 -12.99 18.97 3.34
N ASP A 488 -12.00 18.85 4.22
CA ASP A 488 -12.13 18.65 5.67
C ASP A 488 -11.26 19.65 6.45
N ASN A 489 -11.68 20.91 6.49
CA ASN A 489 -10.96 22.03 7.12
C ASN A 489 -11.19 22.17 8.64
N ASN A 490 -12.00 21.32 9.26
CA ASN A 490 -12.26 21.40 10.70
C ASN A 490 -11.06 20.83 11.50
N PRO A 491 -10.59 21.53 12.54
CA PRO A 491 -9.53 21.02 13.42
C PRO A 491 -9.87 19.67 14.03
N MET A 492 -8.85 18.84 14.26
CA MET A 492 -9.00 17.54 14.89
C MET A 492 -9.28 17.69 16.39
N LYS A 493 -10.14 16.86 16.95
CA LYS A 493 -10.55 16.92 18.36
C LYS A 493 -9.82 15.90 19.24
N ARG A 494 -9.39 14.78 18.67
CA ARG A 494 -8.82 13.66 19.44
C ARG A 494 -7.63 13.02 18.73
N ALA A 495 -6.51 12.89 19.45
CA ALA A 495 -5.32 12.24 18.93
C ALA A 495 -4.62 11.34 19.95
N VAL A 496 -3.90 10.34 19.44
CA VAL A 496 -2.97 9.53 20.25
C VAL A 496 -1.56 9.73 19.74
N ALA A 497 -0.64 10.05 20.67
CA ALA A 497 0.78 10.22 20.37
C ALA A 497 1.57 8.99 20.83
N PHE A 498 2.44 8.49 19.97
CA PHE A 498 3.24 7.30 20.22
C PHE A 498 4.71 7.66 20.42
N SER A 499 5.19 7.49 21.66
CA SER A 499 6.58 7.74 22.07
C SER A 499 7.36 6.44 22.30
N ARG A 500 8.69 6.51 22.20
CA ARG A 500 9.59 5.36 22.34
C ARG A 500 9.75 4.92 23.80
N THR A 501 9.87 5.88 24.73
CA THR A 501 10.03 5.64 26.17
C THR A 501 9.03 6.47 26.99
N ILE A 502 8.85 6.09 28.26
CA ILE A 502 7.99 6.81 29.22
C ILE A 502 8.47 8.25 29.38
N GLN A 503 9.79 8.44 29.57
CA GLN A 503 10.41 9.76 29.69
C GLN A 503 10.12 10.64 28.47
N ASP A 504 10.32 10.10 27.26
CA ASP A 504 10.03 10.84 26.02
C ASP A 504 8.55 11.30 25.99
N SER A 505 7.63 10.46 26.44
CA SER A 505 6.20 10.76 26.47
C SER A 505 5.84 11.86 27.49
N GLU A 506 6.39 11.80 28.71
CA GLU A 506 6.20 12.82 29.74
C GLU A 506 6.80 14.16 29.32
N THR A 507 8.02 14.16 28.76
CA THR A 507 8.69 15.35 28.26
C THR A 507 7.86 16.02 27.16
N ILE A 508 7.36 15.24 26.18
CA ILE A 508 6.49 15.78 25.12
C ILE A 508 5.23 16.43 25.70
N VAL A 509 4.57 15.82 26.68
CA VAL A 509 3.34 16.40 27.27
C VAL A 509 3.61 17.78 27.90
N ARG A 510 4.74 17.95 28.58
CA ARG A 510 5.14 19.24 29.16
C ARG A 510 5.49 20.26 28.07
N LEU A 511 6.44 19.91 27.20
CA LEU A 511 6.95 20.83 26.16
C LEU A 511 5.85 21.25 25.17
N PHE A 512 4.89 20.37 24.87
CA PHE A 512 3.80 20.69 23.95
C PHE A 512 2.91 21.80 24.51
N ALA A 513 2.58 21.74 25.80
CA ALA A 513 1.78 22.78 26.44
C ALA A 513 2.51 24.14 26.42
N ASP A 514 3.80 24.15 26.73
CA ASP A 514 4.62 25.37 26.73
C ASP A 514 4.69 26.00 25.34
N ILE A 515 5.04 25.22 24.30
CA ILE A 515 5.15 25.71 22.92
C ILE A 515 3.82 26.25 22.39
N VAL A 516 2.70 25.58 22.68
CA VAL A 516 1.37 26.02 22.24
C VAL A 516 1.00 27.34 22.93
N ASN A 517 1.24 27.46 24.23
CA ASN A 517 1.00 28.71 24.97
C ASN A 517 1.87 29.86 24.43
N ASP A 518 3.14 29.60 24.15
CA ASP A 518 4.05 30.59 23.58
C ASP A 518 3.60 31.05 22.19
N TYR A 519 3.15 30.10 21.36
CA TYR A 519 2.61 30.42 20.04
C TYR A 519 1.34 31.28 20.13
N GLN A 520 0.47 31.01 21.12
CA GLN A 520 -0.73 31.82 21.40
C GLN A 520 -0.36 33.23 21.84
N GLN A 521 0.64 33.39 22.72
CA GLN A 521 1.12 34.71 23.15
C GLN A 521 1.71 35.53 22.00
N LEU A 522 2.38 34.87 21.06
CA LEU A 522 2.92 35.50 19.86
C LEU A 522 1.83 35.87 18.83
N ASN A 523 0.65 35.24 18.89
CA ASN A 523 -0.46 35.45 17.95
C ASN A 523 -1.82 35.59 18.68
N PRO A 524 -2.01 36.65 19.50
CA PRO A 524 -3.17 36.76 20.39
C PRO A 524 -4.51 36.98 19.67
N ASP A 525 -4.50 37.46 18.43
CA ASP A 525 -5.70 37.78 17.64
C ASP A 525 -6.16 36.61 16.73
N ASP A 526 -5.59 35.42 16.88
CA ASP A 526 -5.92 34.26 16.04
C ASP A 526 -7.20 33.54 16.50
N GLU A 527 -8.36 33.99 16.00
CA GLU A 527 -9.69 33.43 16.32
C GLU A 527 -9.87 31.95 15.97
N THR A 528 -8.98 31.36 15.16
CA THR A 528 -9.08 29.96 14.73
C THR A 528 -8.20 29.02 15.59
N PHE A 529 -7.58 29.52 16.67
CA PHE A 529 -6.52 28.84 17.41
C PHE A 529 -6.96 27.48 17.97
N LEU A 530 -6.14 26.45 17.75
CA LEU A 530 -6.37 25.12 18.30
C LEU A 530 -5.70 25.01 19.67
N GLN A 531 -6.50 25.01 20.72
CA GLN A 531 -6.05 24.67 22.07
C GLN A 531 -5.82 23.16 22.16
N CYS A 532 -4.72 22.74 22.75
CA CYS A 532 -4.39 21.32 22.92
C CYS A 532 -4.28 20.98 24.40
N GLU A 533 -5.05 20.01 24.86
CA GLU A 533 -4.91 19.42 26.20
C GLU A 533 -4.18 18.09 26.05
N LEU A 534 -3.15 17.87 26.86
CA LEU A 534 -2.31 16.67 26.77
C LEU A 534 -2.28 15.90 28.09
N GLN A 535 -2.36 14.58 28.00
CA GLN A 535 -2.10 13.68 29.12
C GLN A 535 -1.13 12.57 28.70
N HIS A 536 -0.38 12.03 29.66
CA HIS A 536 0.53 10.91 29.48
C HIS A 536 -0.09 9.62 30.03
N VAL A 537 0.15 8.45 29.44
CA VAL A 537 -0.18 7.15 30.03
C VAL A 537 0.92 6.11 29.78
N ASP A 538 1.23 5.30 30.79
CA ASP A 538 2.28 4.27 30.73
C ASP A 538 1.94 3.01 31.56
N GLY A 539 2.82 2.01 31.51
CA GLY A 539 2.63 0.71 32.16
C GLY A 539 2.84 0.66 33.67
N LYS A 540 3.40 1.71 34.30
CA LYS A 540 3.46 1.83 35.77
C LYS A 540 2.12 2.24 36.37
N GLN A 541 1.21 2.76 35.55
CA GLN A 541 -0.12 3.17 35.98
C GLN A 541 -1.04 1.96 36.10
N ASN A 542 -1.81 1.89 37.19
CA ASN A 542 -2.77 0.80 37.38
C ASN A 542 -3.91 0.87 36.33
N ALA A 543 -4.73 -0.18 36.24
CA ALA A 543 -5.80 -0.24 35.24
C ALA A 543 -6.81 0.93 35.40
N LEU A 544 -7.08 1.33 36.64
CA LEU A 544 -7.93 2.46 36.99
C LEU A 544 -7.46 3.77 36.34
N GLN A 545 -6.21 4.16 36.57
CA GLN A 545 -5.62 5.38 36.02
C GLN A 545 -5.59 5.38 34.50
N ARG A 546 -5.33 4.23 33.87
CA ARG A 546 -5.34 4.10 32.41
C ARG A 546 -6.74 4.29 31.84
N ASN A 547 -7.73 3.67 32.47
CA ASN A 547 -9.13 3.76 32.07
C ASN A 547 -9.70 5.17 32.21
N GLU A 548 -9.32 5.89 33.27
CA GLU A 548 -9.67 7.30 33.47
C GLU A 548 -9.16 8.19 32.33
N LYS A 549 -7.88 8.03 31.95
CA LYS A 549 -7.28 8.80 30.84
C LYS A 549 -7.89 8.45 29.48
N LEU A 550 -8.28 7.19 29.28
CA LEU A 550 -9.02 6.78 28.10
C LEU A 550 -10.44 7.37 28.07
N ALA A 551 -11.12 7.42 29.22
CA ALA A 551 -12.43 8.07 29.34
C ALA A 551 -12.34 9.58 29.06
N TRP A 552 -11.29 10.25 29.58
CA TRP A 552 -10.99 11.65 29.29
C TRP A 552 -10.79 11.90 27.78
N LEU A 553 -10.06 11.02 27.08
CA LEU A 553 -9.89 11.10 25.62
C LEU A 553 -11.21 10.87 24.86
N LYS A 554 -12.07 9.96 25.34
CA LYS A 554 -13.37 9.65 24.73
C LYS A 554 -14.38 10.79 24.87
N ALA A 555 -14.39 11.46 26.03
CA ALA A 555 -15.35 12.50 26.34
C ALA A 555 -15.35 13.61 25.28
N GLU A 556 -16.52 14.17 24.99
CA GLU A 556 -16.64 15.33 24.11
C GLU A 556 -15.91 16.53 24.74
N PRO A 557 -15.07 17.25 23.98
CA PRO A 557 -14.53 18.53 24.43
C PRO A 557 -15.67 19.53 24.67
N PRO A 558 -15.53 20.48 25.62
CA PRO A 558 -16.54 21.50 25.89
C PRO A 558 -16.98 22.24 24.62
N ALA A 559 -18.28 22.47 24.45
CA ALA A 559 -18.81 23.24 23.33
C ALA A 559 -18.57 24.75 23.54
N ALA A 560 -18.30 25.47 22.44
CA ALA A 560 -18.04 26.91 22.44
C ALA A 560 -19.16 27.69 23.15
N THR A 561 -18.82 28.43 24.21
CA THR A 561 -19.72 29.41 24.84
C THR A 561 -19.65 30.74 24.06
N ARG A 562 -20.77 31.49 24.04
CA ARG A 562 -20.92 32.75 23.28
C ARG A 562 -20.10 33.94 23.82
N GLU A 563 -19.34 33.76 24.90
CA GLU A 563 -18.55 34.83 25.52
C GLU A 563 -17.05 34.46 25.51
N GLY A 564 -16.37 34.80 24.41
CA GLY A 564 -14.91 34.91 24.34
C GLY A 564 -14.11 33.59 24.35
N ASN A 565 -13.59 33.21 23.17
CA ASN A 565 -12.47 32.27 22.94
C ASN A 565 -12.46 30.94 23.73
N SER A 566 -13.14 29.90 23.24
CA SER A 566 -12.78 28.48 23.50
C SER A 566 -13.67 27.49 22.72
N GLY A 567 -13.56 27.46 21.39
CA GLY A 567 -14.34 26.53 20.54
C GLY A 567 -13.58 25.34 19.95
N ASN A 568 -12.24 25.41 19.88
CA ASN A 568 -11.40 24.42 19.20
C ASN A 568 -10.41 23.79 20.20
N ILE A 569 -10.86 22.76 20.91
CA ILE A 569 -10.03 21.98 21.85
C ILE A 569 -9.71 20.61 21.25
N CYS A 570 -8.43 20.25 21.24
CA CYS A 570 -7.92 18.93 20.87
C CYS A 570 -7.37 18.21 22.11
N ARG A 571 -7.85 17.00 22.40
CA ARG A 571 -7.31 16.13 23.44
C ARG A 571 -6.31 15.15 22.86
N ILE A 572 -5.11 15.12 23.43
CA ILE A 572 -4.01 14.27 22.98
C ILE A 572 -3.57 13.36 24.12
N LEU A 573 -3.63 12.05 23.91
CA LEU A 573 -3.11 11.07 24.86
C LEU A 573 -1.77 10.50 24.36
N SER A 574 -0.68 10.89 25.02
CA SER A 574 0.67 10.40 24.74
C SER A 574 0.96 9.13 25.50
N ASN A 575 1.57 8.13 24.86
CA ASN A 575 1.86 6.85 25.49
C ASN A 575 3.20 6.23 25.08
N ALA A 576 3.68 5.31 25.93
CA ALA A 576 4.80 4.43 25.64
C ALA A 576 4.39 2.96 25.81
N ARG A 577 4.20 2.25 24.68
CA ARG A 577 3.98 0.79 24.59
C ARG A 577 2.80 0.22 25.41
N CYS A 578 1.90 1.06 25.90
CA CYS A 578 0.75 0.62 26.71
C CYS A 578 -0.61 0.77 26.01
N LEU A 579 -0.69 1.56 24.93
CA LEU A 579 -1.91 1.73 24.11
C LEU A 579 -1.80 1.07 22.73
N SER A 580 -0.81 0.20 22.53
CA SER A 580 -0.62 -0.53 21.28
C SER A 580 -1.72 -1.58 21.04
N GLU A 581 -2.28 -2.16 22.10
CA GLU A 581 -3.38 -3.15 22.12
C GLU A 581 -4.55 -2.64 22.99
N GLY A 582 -5.78 -3.15 22.83
CA GLY A 582 -6.89 -2.94 23.79
C GLY A 582 -7.63 -1.58 23.84
N VAL A 583 -7.23 -0.57 23.07
CA VAL A 583 -7.92 0.75 23.07
C VAL A 583 -9.09 0.84 22.07
N ASP A 584 -10.30 1.14 22.54
CA ASP A 584 -11.46 1.38 21.69
C ASP A 584 -11.98 2.83 21.77
N VAL A 585 -11.55 3.67 20.82
CA VAL A 585 -12.02 5.05 20.64
C VAL A 585 -12.36 5.27 19.15
N PRO A 586 -13.60 4.98 18.70
CA PRO A 586 -13.95 5.10 17.28
C PRO A 586 -13.82 6.54 16.74
N ALA A 587 -14.13 7.53 17.58
CA ALA A 587 -14.05 8.96 17.27
C ALA A 587 -12.63 9.55 17.29
N LEU A 588 -11.58 8.71 17.32
CA LEU A 588 -10.20 9.16 17.24
C LEU A 588 -9.92 9.76 15.84
N ASP A 589 -9.44 11.00 15.76
CA ASP A 589 -9.21 11.69 14.49
C ASP A 589 -7.80 11.44 13.95
N ALA A 590 -6.80 11.37 14.83
CA ALA A 590 -5.40 11.25 14.43
C ALA A 590 -4.54 10.31 15.28
N VAL A 591 -3.52 9.77 14.62
CA VAL A 591 -2.39 9.08 15.24
C VAL A 591 -1.10 9.80 14.87
N MET A 592 -0.25 10.06 15.86
CA MET A 592 1.01 10.78 15.69
C MET A 592 2.20 9.89 16.04
N PHE A 593 3.14 9.76 15.10
CA PHE A 593 4.38 9.01 15.31
C PHE A 593 5.54 9.97 15.52
N LEU A 594 5.87 10.24 16.79
CA LEU A 594 6.94 11.19 17.16
C LEU A 594 8.34 10.55 17.13
N THR A 595 8.39 9.22 17.15
CA THR A 595 9.63 8.43 17.14
C THR A 595 9.44 7.15 16.32
N PRO A 596 10.52 6.58 15.74
CA PRO A 596 10.45 5.32 15.00
C PRO A 596 10.01 4.17 15.89
N ARG A 597 9.23 3.24 15.32
CA ARG A 597 8.80 2.00 15.98
C ARG A 597 9.65 0.83 15.46
N ASN A 598 9.94 -0.13 16.32
CA ASN A 598 10.73 -1.31 15.92
C ASN A 598 9.87 -2.39 15.24
N SER A 599 8.55 -2.38 15.48
CA SER A 599 7.60 -3.36 14.96
C SER A 599 6.68 -2.72 13.92
N VAL A 600 6.63 -3.30 12.72
CA VAL A 600 5.70 -2.92 11.64
C VAL A 600 4.26 -3.22 12.06
N VAL A 601 4.05 -4.33 12.78
CA VAL A 601 2.72 -4.74 13.24
C VAL A 601 2.12 -3.72 14.20
N ASP A 602 2.93 -3.18 15.12
CA ASP A 602 2.48 -2.15 16.07
C ASP A 602 2.04 -0.89 15.32
N VAL A 603 2.71 -0.53 14.23
CA VAL A 603 2.34 0.61 13.38
C VAL A 603 0.98 0.36 12.74
N VAL A 604 0.76 -0.82 12.16
CA VAL A 604 -0.50 -1.17 11.49
C VAL A 604 -1.66 -1.21 12.48
N GLN A 605 -1.46 -1.82 13.66
CA GLN A 605 -2.48 -1.85 14.70
C GLN A 605 -2.78 -0.45 15.24
N SER A 606 -1.76 0.40 15.43
CA SER A 606 -1.95 1.79 15.86
C SER A 606 -2.73 2.60 14.84
N VAL A 607 -2.39 2.45 13.55
CA VAL A 607 -3.09 3.11 12.45
C VAL A 607 -4.53 2.59 12.30
N GLY A 608 -4.76 1.28 12.43
CA GLY A 608 -6.09 0.69 12.31
C GLY A 608 -7.12 1.22 13.34
N ARG A 609 -6.66 1.84 14.43
CA ARG A 609 -7.52 2.50 15.44
C ARG A 609 -8.18 3.76 14.89
N VAL A 610 -7.43 4.56 14.15
CA VAL A 610 -7.92 5.82 13.56
C VAL A 610 -8.84 5.58 12.35
N MET A 611 -9.02 4.34 11.91
CA MET A 611 -9.86 4.00 10.75
C MET A 611 -11.28 3.55 11.12
N ARG A 612 -11.58 3.49 12.41
CA ARG A 612 -12.94 3.16 12.88
C ARG A 612 -13.90 4.29 12.51
N LYS A 613 -15.10 3.90 12.07
CA LYS A 613 -16.18 4.82 11.76
C LYS A 613 -16.71 5.49 13.02
N ALA A 614 -16.95 6.80 12.91
CA ALA A 614 -17.63 7.61 13.90
C ALA A 614 -18.45 8.68 13.16
N GLU A 615 -19.47 9.20 13.83
CA GLU A 615 -20.30 10.28 13.27
C GLU A 615 -19.44 11.54 13.00
N GLY A 616 -19.64 12.17 11.84
CA GLY A 616 -18.89 13.36 11.43
C GLY A 616 -17.45 13.12 10.95
N LYS A 617 -16.91 11.90 11.09
CA LYS A 617 -15.53 11.57 10.70
C LYS A 617 -15.41 11.22 9.22
N LYS A 618 -14.70 12.05 8.46
CA LYS A 618 -14.43 11.83 7.02
C LYS A 618 -13.20 10.94 6.77
N TYR A 619 -12.08 11.25 7.44
CA TYR A 619 -10.81 10.55 7.27
C TYR A 619 -10.15 10.25 8.61
N GLY A 620 -9.36 9.18 8.67
CA GLY A 620 -8.38 8.95 9.73
C GLY A 620 -7.02 9.55 9.36
N TYR A 621 -6.46 10.39 10.23
CA TYR A 621 -5.22 11.11 9.92
C TYR A 621 -3.99 10.48 10.57
N ILE A 622 -2.90 10.37 9.80
CA ILE A 622 -1.61 9.86 10.27
C ILE A 622 -0.59 10.98 10.14
N ILE A 623 -0.15 11.55 11.27
CA ILE A 623 0.70 12.74 11.30
C ILE A 623 2.16 12.33 11.51
N LEU A 624 3.02 12.75 10.58
CA LEU A 624 4.45 12.44 10.53
C LEU A 624 5.26 13.75 10.45
N PRO A 625 5.66 14.33 11.59
CA PRO A 625 6.44 15.57 11.59
C PRO A 625 7.93 15.31 11.37
N VAL A 626 8.57 16.16 10.57
CA VAL A 626 9.96 15.98 10.14
C VAL A 626 10.66 17.33 10.04
N GLY A 627 11.76 17.48 10.77
CA GLY A 627 12.62 18.66 10.69
C GLY A 627 13.45 18.69 9.41
N ILE A 628 13.57 19.86 8.81
CA ILE A 628 14.40 20.07 7.64
C ILE A 628 15.52 21.04 8.00
N PRO A 629 16.80 20.58 7.91
CA PRO A 629 17.94 21.46 8.14
C PRO A 629 17.99 22.54 7.09
N ALA A 630 18.47 23.71 7.52
CA ALA A 630 18.72 24.80 6.61
C ALA A 630 19.83 24.50 5.60
N ASP A 631 19.68 25.02 4.39
CA ASP A 631 20.71 25.05 3.35
C ASP A 631 21.13 23.66 2.82
N MET A 632 20.33 22.62 3.08
CA MET A 632 20.55 21.26 2.58
C MET A 632 19.53 20.92 1.47
N SER A 633 20.01 20.34 0.36
CA SER A 633 19.11 19.85 -0.69
C SER A 633 18.30 18.63 -0.22
N PRO A 634 17.06 18.46 -0.70
CA PRO A 634 16.19 17.34 -0.31
C PRO A 634 16.84 15.96 -0.51
N ASP A 635 17.57 15.76 -1.61
CA ASP A 635 18.24 14.49 -1.94
C ASP A 635 19.36 14.11 -0.97
N VAL A 636 20.03 15.10 -0.38
CA VAL A 636 21.09 14.88 0.62
C VAL A 636 20.46 14.59 1.97
N ALA A 637 19.46 15.36 2.37
CA ALA A 637 18.81 15.20 3.66
C ALA A 637 18.07 13.86 3.79
N LEU A 638 17.34 13.43 2.74
CA LEU A 638 16.61 12.15 2.72
C LEU A 638 17.53 10.91 2.72
N LYS A 639 18.86 11.08 2.70
CA LYS A 639 19.84 9.99 2.94
C LYS A 639 20.07 9.72 4.42
N ASP A 640 19.75 10.66 5.32
CA ASP A 640 19.84 10.44 6.76
C ASP A 640 18.82 9.37 7.19
N HIS A 641 19.33 8.16 7.38
CA HIS A 641 18.49 6.99 7.60
C HIS A 641 17.78 7.00 8.96
N GLN A 642 18.19 7.83 9.92
CA GLN A 642 17.59 7.85 11.27
C GLN A 642 16.44 8.86 11.36
N LYS A 643 16.61 10.07 10.81
CA LYS A 643 15.61 11.14 10.91
C LYS A 643 14.32 10.83 10.15
N TYR A 644 14.45 10.20 8.97
CA TYR A 644 13.32 9.90 8.07
C TYR A 644 12.82 8.45 8.21
N LYS A 645 13.39 7.66 9.12
CA LYS A 645 13.05 6.23 9.32
C LYS A 645 11.56 6.03 9.57
N VAL A 646 10.96 6.91 10.37
CA VAL A 646 9.53 6.84 10.75
C VAL A 646 8.62 6.86 9.53
N ILE A 647 8.92 7.75 8.57
CA ILE A 647 8.13 7.92 7.35
C ILE A 647 8.13 6.61 6.57
N TRP A 648 9.32 6.07 6.31
CA TRP A 648 9.45 4.82 5.54
C TRP A 648 8.78 3.65 6.24
N GLN A 649 8.91 3.54 7.56
CA GLN A 649 8.27 2.48 8.32
C GLN A 649 6.74 2.54 8.25
N VAL A 650 6.15 3.73 8.37
CA VAL A 650 4.70 3.92 8.32
C VAL A 650 4.16 3.67 6.91
N LEU A 651 4.81 4.23 5.88
CA LEU A 651 4.40 4.02 4.49
C LEU A 651 4.57 2.55 4.05
N GLN A 652 5.64 1.89 4.49
CA GLN A 652 5.86 0.47 4.23
C GLN A 652 4.82 -0.42 4.94
N ALA A 653 4.45 -0.05 6.17
CA ALA A 653 3.39 -0.71 6.92
C ALA A 653 2.05 -0.58 6.20
N LEU A 654 1.66 0.63 5.79
CA LEU A 654 0.43 0.87 5.01
C LEU A 654 0.44 0.08 3.70
N ARG A 655 1.54 0.11 2.96
CA ARG A 655 1.72 -0.63 1.71
C ARG A 655 1.49 -2.12 1.86
N SER A 656 2.01 -2.72 2.93
CA SER A 656 1.93 -4.17 3.13
C SER A 656 0.51 -4.65 3.49
N HIS A 657 -0.42 -3.73 3.73
CA HIS A 657 -1.76 -4.05 4.22
C HIS A 657 -2.90 -3.39 3.43
N ASP A 658 -2.63 -2.32 2.66
CA ASP A 658 -3.57 -1.69 1.74
C ASP A 658 -3.09 -1.85 0.29
N ASP A 659 -3.70 -2.80 -0.43
CA ASP A 659 -3.39 -3.08 -1.84
C ASP A 659 -3.57 -1.83 -2.72
N ARG A 660 -4.55 -0.97 -2.40
CA ARG A 660 -4.80 0.29 -3.13
C ARG A 660 -3.63 1.27 -2.97
N PHE A 661 -3.03 1.29 -1.79
CA PHE A 661 -1.85 2.13 -1.51
C PHE A 661 -0.60 1.59 -2.19
N ASN A 662 -0.45 0.26 -2.25
CA ASN A 662 0.63 -0.37 -3.02
C ASN A 662 0.55 0.02 -4.50
N ASP A 663 -0.63 -0.11 -5.11
CA ASP A 663 -0.87 0.32 -6.48
C ASP A 663 -0.59 1.80 -6.68
N THR A 664 -1.01 2.62 -5.71
CA THR A 664 -0.77 4.06 -5.71
C THR A 664 0.71 4.37 -5.74
N VAL A 665 1.52 3.79 -4.84
CA VAL A 665 2.96 4.01 -4.74
C VAL A 665 3.68 3.65 -6.05
N ASN A 666 3.31 2.51 -6.66
CA ASN A 666 3.91 2.05 -7.91
C ASN A 666 3.58 2.96 -9.11
N LYS A 667 2.53 3.79 -9.01
CA LYS A 667 2.09 4.70 -10.09
C LYS A 667 2.57 6.15 -9.91
N ILE A 668 3.17 6.50 -8.77
CA ILE A 668 3.59 7.89 -8.45
C ILE A 668 4.58 8.45 -9.50
N GLU A 669 5.48 7.63 -10.03
CA GLU A 669 6.47 8.03 -11.06
C GLU A 669 5.89 8.08 -12.49
N LEU A 670 4.74 7.43 -12.71
CA LEU A 670 4.11 7.30 -14.02
C LEU A 670 2.98 8.31 -14.24
N ASN A 671 2.32 8.75 -13.16
CA ASN A 671 1.21 9.70 -13.21
C ASN A 671 1.66 11.15 -12.99
N LYS A 672 0.99 12.07 -13.69
CA LYS A 672 1.15 13.51 -13.45
C LYS A 672 0.37 13.93 -12.20
N ARG A 673 -0.79 13.34 -11.95
CA ARG A 673 -1.57 13.56 -10.72
C ARG A 673 -0.99 12.77 -9.55
N ARG A 674 -0.75 13.47 -8.44
CA ARG A 674 -0.24 12.87 -7.20
C ARG A 674 -1.39 12.26 -6.39
N PRO A 675 -1.11 11.25 -5.55
CA PRO A 675 -2.16 10.61 -4.77
C PRO A 675 -2.71 11.49 -3.66
N SER A 676 -4.03 11.48 -3.50
CA SER A 676 -4.76 12.24 -2.46
C SER A 676 -4.54 11.72 -1.04
N GLN A 677 -4.09 10.47 -0.90
CA GLN A 677 -3.85 9.79 0.38
C GLN A 677 -2.57 10.28 1.09
N ILE A 678 -1.63 10.88 0.36
CA ILE A 678 -0.37 11.41 0.93
C ILE A 678 -0.35 12.92 0.73
N ALA A 679 -0.29 13.67 1.83
CA ALA A 679 -0.10 15.10 1.83
C ALA A 679 1.29 15.43 2.38
N VAL A 680 2.13 16.05 1.56
CA VAL A 680 3.42 16.62 2.00
C VAL A 680 3.24 18.12 2.15
N ILE A 681 3.38 18.63 3.38
CA ILE A 681 3.03 20.01 3.75
C ILE A 681 4.24 20.68 4.36
N GLY A 682 4.60 21.87 3.86
CA GLY A 682 5.65 22.68 4.43
C GLY A 682 5.15 23.54 5.59
N VAL A 683 5.94 23.62 6.66
CA VAL A 683 5.68 24.46 7.84
C VAL A 683 6.86 25.39 8.05
N GLY A 684 6.66 26.71 7.89
CA GLY A 684 7.71 27.73 8.02
C GLY A 684 7.19 29.17 8.01
N GLY A 685 8.04 30.14 8.32
CA GLY A 685 7.72 31.58 8.39
C GLY A 685 8.60 32.44 7.47
N LYS A 686 8.19 33.70 7.20
CA LYS A 686 8.97 34.66 6.41
C LYS A 686 10.17 35.19 7.19
N THR A 687 11.35 35.21 6.58
CA THR A 687 12.43 36.13 6.98
C THR A 687 12.06 37.54 6.53
N LYS A 688 12.05 38.52 7.45
CA LYS A 688 11.99 39.95 7.08
C LYS A 688 13.24 40.27 6.27
N ASN A 689 13.10 40.41 4.95
CA ASN A 689 14.15 41.05 4.14
C ASN A 689 14.13 42.55 4.41
N ASP A 690 15.26 43.07 4.87
CA ASP A 690 15.60 44.48 4.81
C ASP A 690 15.61 44.97 3.37
N GLY A 691 15.03 46.15 3.13
CA GLY A 691 15.36 47.00 1.98
C GLY A 691 14.40 47.02 0.78
N SER A 692 13.58 48.08 0.74
CA SER A 692 13.03 48.77 -0.44
C SER A 692 11.92 48.12 -1.28
N SER A 693 10.69 48.60 -1.12
CA SER A 693 10.02 49.53 -2.05
C SER A 693 8.50 49.62 -1.77
N GLN A 694 7.99 50.85 -1.75
CA GLN A 694 6.60 51.19 -1.50
C GLN A 694 5.70 50.83 -2.68
N SER A 695 4.51 50.28 -2.39
CA SER A 695 3.28 50.76 -3.02
C SER A 695 2.06 50.34 -2.19
N ALA A 696 1.41 51.34 -1.58
CA ALA A 696 0.13 51.18 -0.91
C ALA A 696 -0.99 50.98 -1.95
N LYS A 697 -1.76 49.89 -1.82
CA LYS A 697 -3.15 49.83 -2.25
C LYS A 697 -3.97 49.05 -1.22
N THR A 698 -4.92 49.77 -0.64
CA THR A 698 -5.99 49.34 0.24
C THR A 698 -6.94 48.38 -0.48
N GLY A 699 -7.22 47.25 0.15
CA GLY A 699 -8.13 46.21 -0.32
C GLY A 699 -7.88 44.93 0.45
N THR A 700 -8.69 44.69 1.48
CA THR A 700 -8.69 43.50 2.35
C THR A 700 -9.08 42.27 1.54
N SER A 701 -8.08 41.67 0.92
CA SER A 701 -8.08 40.35 0.31
C SER A 701 -6.89 39.62 0.92
N TYR A 702 -7.14 38.49 1.58
CA TYR A 702 -6.13 37.65 2.20
C TYR A 702 -5.14 37.18 1.12
N LYS A 703 -4.05 37.93 0.94
CA LYS A 703 -2.94 37.57 0.06
C LYS A 703 -2.34 36.26 0.57
N GLN A 704 -2.50 35.23 -0.24
CA GLN A 704 -1.70 34.01 -0.28
C GLN A 704 -0.23 34.32 0.05
N LEU A 705 0.20 33.91 1.24
CA LEU A 705 1.56 34.08 1.74
C LEU A 705 2.44 32.98 1.11
N GLU A 706 3.19 33.31 0.07
CA GLU A 706 4.24 32.44 -0.47
C GLU A 706 5.32 32.16 0.60
N LEU A 707 5.58 30.87 0.81
CA LEU A 707 6.66 30.32 1.63
C LEU A 707 7.99 30.48 0.87
N ASN A 708 9.01 31.10 1.48
CA ASN A 708 10.39 31.07 0.97
C ASN A 708 11.08 29.70 1.16
N PHE A 709 10.33 28.70 1.62
CA PHE A 709 10.80 27.33 1.79
C PHE A 709 10.48 26.53 0.52
N PRO A 710 11.42 25.75 -0.07
CA PRO A 710 11.20 25.02 -1.31
C PRO A 710 10.33 23.76 -1.08
N VAL A 711 9.08 23.96 -0.66
CA VAL A 711 8.11 22.90 -0.34
C VAL A 711 7.94 21.98 -1.54
N GLU A 712 7.91 22.52 -2.76
CA GLU A 712 7.71 21.74 -3.98
C GLU A 712 8.88 20.80 -4.27
N GLU A 713 10.13 21.25 -4.08
CA GLU A 713 11.31 20.41 -4.25
C GLU A 713 11.32 19.27 -3.24
N TRP A 714 11.02 19.59 -1.97
CA TRP A 714 10.91 18.60 -0.90
C TRP A 714 9.78 17.60 -1.12
N ARG A 715 8.62 18.07 -1.57
CA ARG A 715 7.49 17.24 -1.95
C ARG A 715 7.87 16.25 -3.04
N ASN A 716 8.49 16.73 -4.12
CA ASN A 716 8.93 15.88 -5.23
C ASN A 716 10.00 14.85 -4.81
N ALA A 717 10.97 15.27 -3.99
CA ALA A 717 12.02 14.38 -3.48
C ALA A 717 11.47 13.29 -2.55
N ILE A 718 10.53 13.63 -1.66
CA ILE A 718 9.85 12.64 -0.80
C ILE A 718 9.10 11.64 -1.68
N TYR A 719 8.33 12.08 -2.68
CA TYR A 719 7.63 11.17 -3.60
C TYR A 719 8.57 10.23 -4.37
N ALA A 720 9.66 10.75 -4.94
CA ALA A 720 10.67 9.92 -5.61
C ALA A 720 11.28 8.89 -4.66
N LYS A 721 11.51 9.30 -3.40
CA LYS A 721 12.06 8.39 -2.38
C LYS A 721 11.04 7.35 -1.90
N ILE A 722 9.75 7.69 -1.85
CA ILE A 722 8.66 6.73 -1.60
C ILE A 722 8.71 5.62 -2.65
N VAL A 723 8.79 5.95 -3.94
CA VAL A 723 8.88 4.92 -5.00
C VAL A 723 10.17 4.11 -4.88
N THR A 724 11.30 4.74 -4.60
CA THR A 724 12.58 4.04 -4.47
C THR A 724 12.64 3.09 -3.25
N LYS A 725 12.08 3.50 -2.11
CA LYS A 725 12.17 2.77 -0.83
C LYS A 725 10.98 1.83 -0.58
N CYS A 726 9.80 2.22 -1.06
CA CYS A 726 8.52 1.54 -0.85
C CYS A 726 7.87 1.07 -2.16
N GLY A 727 8.50 1.19 -3.33
CA GLY A 727 7.99 0.60 -4.57
C GLY A 727 8.27 -0.90 -4.65
N ASP A 728 7.43 -1.62 -5.38
CA ASP A 728 7.68 -3.02 -5.70
C ASP A 728 8.75 -3.12 -6.79
N ARG A 729 9.90 -3.73 -6.43
CA ARG A 729 10.87 -4.21 -7.42
C ARG A 729 10.38 -5.54 -8.00
N GLN A 730 9.17 -5.57 -8.57
CA GLN A 730 8.71 -6.75 -9.30
C GLN A 730 9.52 -6.85 -10.61
N TYR A 731 10.54 -7.69 -10.58
CA TYR A 731 11.43 -7.92 -11.71
C TYR A 731 10.70 -8.74 -12.79
N TRP A 732 10.25 -8.07 -13.85
CA TRP A 732 9.82 -8.75 -15.09
C TRP A 732 10.93 -9.66 -15.66
N GLU A 733 12.20 -9.39 -15.31
CA GLU A 733 13.35 -10.24 -15.62
C GLU A 733 13.19 -11.70 -15.15
N LYS A 734 12.46 -11.94 -14.04
CA LYS A 734 12.21 -13.32 -13.57
C LYS A 734 11.34 -14.10 -14.55
N TRP A 735 10.32 -13.44 -15.11
CA TRP A 735 9.40 -14.04 -16.09
C TRP A 735 10.04 -14.20 -17.47
N ALA A 736 11.05 -13.38 -17.80
CA ALA A 736 11.67 -13.40 -19.12
C ALA A 736 12.33 -14.75 -19.46
N LYS A 737 12.86 -15.47 -18.46
CA LYS A 737 13.41 -16.82 -18.64
C LYS A 737 12.33 -17.83 -19.02
N ASP A 738 11.23 -17.85 -18.26
CA ASP A 738 10.10 -18.74 -18.52
C ASP A 738 9.51 -18.49 -19.93
N VAL A 739 9.52 -17.24 -20.39
CA VAL A 739 9.01 -16.87 -21.72
C VAL A 739 9.92 -17.32 -22.85
N ALA A 740 11.25 -17.31 -22.66
CA ALA A 740 12.17 -17.87 -23.65
C ALA A 740 11.90 -19.37 -23.85
N ASP A 741 11.72 -20.12 -22.76
CA ASP A 741 11.40 -21.55 -22.81
C ASP A 741 10.02 -21.81 -23.48
N ILE A 742 9.03 -20.95 -23.22
CA ILE A 742 7.71 -21.01 -23.88
C ILE A 742 7.84 -20.71 -25.38
N ALA A 743 8.63 -19.71 -25.77
CA ALA A 743 8.86 -19.36 -27.17
C ALA A 743 9.50 -20.52 -27.94
N ASP A 744 10.53 -21.16 -27.37
CA ASP A 744 11.20 -22.32 -27.95
C ASP A 744 10.25 -23.52 -28.07
N THR A 745 9.35 -23.70 -27.10
CA THR A 745 8.31 -24.73 -27.12
C THR A 745 7.30 -24.48 -28.25
N HIS A 746 6.80 -23.25 -28.37
CA HIS A 746 5.91 -22.85 -29.46
C HIS A 746 6.57 -23.03 -30.83
N THR A 747 7.81 -22.59 -31.00
CA THR A 747 8.58 -22.77 -32.24
C THR A 747 8.74 -24.24 -32.61
N SER A 748 9.16 -25.08 -31.66
CA SER A 748 9.33 -26.53 -31.88
C SER A 748 8.02 -27.20 -32.28
N ARG A 749 6.91 -26.77 -31.69
CA ARG A 749 5.60 -27.30 -31.98
C ARG A 749 5.06 -26.87 -33.33
N ILE A 750 5.19 -25.59 -33.68
CA ILE A 750 4.81 -25.09 -35.01
C ILE A 750 5.63 -25.85 -36.08
N LYS A 751 6.93 -26.07 -35.85
CA LYS A 751 7.75 -26.91 -36.73
C LYS A 751 7.17 -28.31 -36.89
N ALA A 752 6.83 -28.99 -35.79
CA ALA A 752 6.23 -30.33 -35.82
C ALA A 752 4.89 -30.37 -36.57
N LEU A 753 4.04 -29.35 -36.44
CA LEU A 753 2.78 -29.24 -37.18
C LEU A 753 3.00 -29.08 -38.69
N LEU A 754 4.14 -28.51 -39.09
CA LEU A 754 4.52 -28.25 -40.46
C LEU A 754 5.38 -29.37 -41.10
N GLU A 755 5.73 -30.43 -40.35
CA GLU A 755 6.53 -31.56 -40.86
C GLU A 755 5.80 -32.37 -41.94
N ASN A 756 4.47 -32.48 -41.85
CA ASN A 756 3.68 -33.20 -42.85
C ASN A 756 3.41 -32.30 -44.08
N SER A 757 4.09 -32.59 -45.19
CA SER A 757 4.01 -31.86 -46.45
C SER A 757 2.62 -31.85 -47.10
N GLU A 758 1.74 -32.81 -46.76
CA GLU A 758 0.37 -32.87 -47.29
C GLU A 758 -0.67 -32.17 -46.41
N SER A 759 -0.27 -31.68 -45.23
CA SER A 759 -1.19 -31.01 -44.31
C SER A 759 -1.70 -29.67 -44.86
N GLU A 760 -2.96 -29.35 -44.58
CA GLU A 760 -3.55 -28.05 -44.95
C GLU A 760 -2.78 -26.90 -44.29
N ALA A 761 -2.33 -27.10 -43.05
CA ALA A 761 -1.49 -26.16 -42.31
C ALA A 761 -0.20 -25.82 -43.06
N LYS A 762 0.47 -26.81 -43.68
CA LYS A 762 1.71 -26.58 -44.44
C LYS A 762 1.45 -25.78 -45.72
N LYS A 763 0.37 -26.06 -46.45
CA LYS A 763 -0.01 -25.29 -47.65
C LYS A 763 -0.27 -23.82 -47.31
N VAL A 764 -1.09 -23.56 -46.30
CA VAL A 764 -1.39 -22.20 -45.84
C VAL A 764 -0.12 -21.50 -45.33
N PHE A 765 0.77 -22.23 -44.64
CA PHE A 765 2.06 -21.69 -44.22
C PHE A 765 2.98 -21.33 -45.40
N ASP A 766 3.02 -22.14 -46.45
CA ASP A 766 3.82 -21.83 -47.65
C ASP A 766 3.26 -20.60 -48.40
N GLU A 767 1.95 -20.43 -48.43
CA GLU A 767 1.33 -19.20 -48.92
C GLU A 767 1.68 -18.01 -48.00
N PHE A 768 1.65 -18.19 -46.68
CA PHE A 768 2.05 -17.17 -45.70
C PHE A 768 3.50 -16.71 -45.88
N ILE A 769 4.45 -17.65 -46.09
CA ILE A 769 5.84 -17.35 -46.45
C ILE A 769 5.91 -16.53 -47.73
N THR A 770 5.14 -16.92 -48.75
CA THR A 770 5.06 -16.16 -50.01
C THR A 770 4.57 -14.74 -49.76
N GLY A 771 3.59 -14.56 -48.86
CA GLY A 771 3.12 -13.25 -48.41
C GLY A 771 4.19 -12.42 -47.70
N LEU A 772 4.98 -13.04 -46.81
CA LEU A 772 6.10 -12.38 -46.12
C LEU A 772 7.21 -12.00 -47.11
N HIS A 773 7.52 -12.84 -48.10
CA HIS A 773 8.48 -12.52 -49.16
C HIS A 773 8.07 -11.32 -49.99
N GLN A 774 6.77 -11.15 -50.20
CA GLN A 774 6.21 -10.01 -50.93
C GLN A 774 6.21 -8.72 -50.10
N ASN A 775 5.96 -8.81 -48.79
CA ASN A 775 5.82 -7.64 -47.93
C ASN A 775 7.16 -7.15 -47.35
N ILE A 776 8.00 -8.08 -46.91
CA ILE A 776 9.23 -7.81 -46.16
C ILE A 776 10.42 -8.00 -47.10
N ASN A 777 10.93 -9.22 -47.23
CA ASN A 777 12.07 -9.51 -48.11
C ASN A 777 12.04 -10.98 -48.58
N PRO A 778 12.64 -11.29 -49.75
CA PRO A 778 12.62 -12.65 -50.31
C PRO A 778 13.48 -13.67 -49.55
N ASN A 779 14.26 -13.24 -48.57
CA ASN A 779 15.18 -14.09 -47.82
C ASN A 779 14.62 -14.55 -46.46
N VAL A 780 13.40 -14.14 -46.10
CA VAL A 780 12.75 -14.61 -44.86
C VAL A 780 12.66 -16.14 -44.92
N THR A 781 13.35 -16.79 -44.00
CA THR A 781 13.36 -18.26 -43.92
C THR A 781 12.10 -18.80 -43.25
N PRO A 782 11.73 -20.07 -43.49
CA PRO A 782 10.65 -20.71 -42.74
C PRO A 782 10.84 -20.61 -41.22
N ASP A 783 12.07 -20.75 -40.74
CA ASP A 783 12.38 -20.65 -39.31
C ASP A 783 12.13 -19.24 -38.75
N GLU A 784 12.50 -18.20 -39.50
CA GLU A 784 12.23 -16.81 -39.11
C GLU A 784 10.73 -16.50 -39.10
N ALA A 785 9.96 -17.04 -40.05
CA ALA A 785 8.52 -16.88 -40.07
C ALA A 785 7.83 -17.59 -38.88
N ILE A 786 8.30 -18.78 -38.50
CA ILE A 786 7.84 -19.47 -37.28
C ILE A 786 8.20 -18.65 -36.03
N GLU A 787 9.39 -18.06 -36.00
CA GLU A 787 9.80 -17.16 -34.92
C GLU A 787 8.88 -15.95 -34.82
N MET A 788 8.50 -15.33 -35.95
CA MET A 788 7.53 -14.21 -35.98
C MET A 788 6.15 -14.61 -35.42
N LEU A 789 5.65 -15.81 -35.75
CA LEU A 789 4.39 -16.33 -35.21
C LEU A 789 4.47 -16.58 -33.69
N SER A 790 5.57 -17.14 -33.21
CA SER A 790 5.84 -17.33 -31.78
C SER A 790 5.90 -16.00 -31.02
N GLN A 791 6.58 -15.00 -31.61
CA GLN A 791 6.63 -13.64 -31.05
C GLN A 791 5.23 -13.02 -30.97
N HIS A 792 4.40 -13.19 -32.00
CA HIS A 792 3.03 -12.70 -32.00
C HIS A 792 2.21 -13.31 -30.85
N LEU A 793 2.28 -14.63 -30.65
CA LEU A 793 1.60 -15.33 -29.55
C LEU A 793 1.94 -14.76 -28.17
N ILE A 794 3.20 -14.38 -27.96
CA ILE A 794 3.68 -13.87 -26.66
C ILE A 794 3.35 -12.38 -26.50
N THR A 795 3.51 -11.59 -27.56
CA THR A 795 3.40 -10.12 -27.51
C THR A 795 1.95 -9.64 -27.56
N LYS A 796 1.07 -10.32 -28.29
CA LYS A 796 -0.34 -9.94 -28.43
C LYS A 796 -1.04 -9.80 -27.06
N PRO A 797 -0.97 -10.78 -26.12
CA PRO A 797 -1.60 -10.63 -24.80
C PRO A 797 -0.98 -9.53 -23.94
N ILE A 798 0.31 -9.22 -24.13
CA ILE A 798 0.99 -8.12 -23.43
C ILE A 798 0.40 -6.79 -23.88
N PHE A 799 0.26 -6.59 -25.20
CA PHE A 799 -0.34 -5.38 -25.75
C PHE A 799 -1.82 -5.25 -25.39
N ASP A 800 -2.59 -6.35 -25.44
CA ASP A 800 -3.99 -6.37 -24.99
C ASP A 800 -4.10 -6.02 -23.48
N ALA A 801 -3.14 -6.44 -22.66
CA ALA A 801 -3.09 -6.12 -21.24
C ALA A 801 -2.66 -4.67 -20.95
N LEU A 802 -1.76 -4.10 -21.75
CA LEU A 802 -1.22 -2.75 -21.55
C LEU A 802 -2.23 -1.66 -21.96
N PHE A 803 -3.18 -1.98 -22.84
CA PHE A 803 -4.13 -1.02 -23.40
C PHE A 803 -5.59 -1.47 -23.24
N GLU A 804 -6.01 -1.64 -21.99
CA GLU A 804 -7.40 -1.97 -21.64
C GLU A 804 -8.36 -0.89 -22.20
N GLY A 805 -9.19 -1.27 -23.18
CA GLY A 805 -10.11 -0.38 -23.90
C GLY A 805 -9.73 -0.09 -25.37
N TYR A 806 -8.53 -0.45 -25.81
CA TYR A 806 -8.10 -0.34 -27.20
C TYR A 806 -8.09 -1.73 -27.84
N GLU A 807 -8.91 -1.93 -28.88
CA GLU A 807 -8.92 -3.19 -29.63
C GLU A 807 -7.80 -3.20 -30.71
N PHE A 808 -6.57 -2.80 -30.37
CA PHE A 808 -5.45 -2.70 -31.32
C PHE A 808 -5.28 -3.99 -32.14
N THR A 809 -5.29 -5.13 -31.45
CA THR A 809 -5.09 -6.45 -32.08
C THR A 809 -6.24 -6.84 -33.01
N LYS A 810 -7.41 -6.22 -32.86
CA LYS A 810 -8.59 -6.38 -33.70
C LYS A 810 -8.53 -5.56 -34.98
N TYR A 811 -7.92 -4.37 -34.96
CA TYR A 811 -7.87 -3.46 -36.13
C TYR A 811 -6.54 -3.46 -36.87
N ASN A 812 -5.45 -3.93 -36.25
CA ASN A 812 -4.14 -3.94 -36.90
C ASN A 812 -4.06 -5.03 -38.00
N PRO A 813 -3.76 -4.69 -39.26
CA PRO A 813 -3.83 -5.63 -40.39
C PRO A 813 -2.79 -6.76 -40.31
N VAL A 814 -1.61 -6.46 -39.76
CA VAL A 814 -0.56 -7.47 -39.56
C VAL A 814 -0.96 -8.43 -38.45
N SER A 815 -1.47 -7.91 -37.32
CA SER A 815 -2.00 -8.72 -36.21
C SER A 815 -3.09 -9.69 -36.68
N GLN A 816 -4.07 -9.21 -37.45
CA GLN A 816 -5.12 -10.07 -38.00
C GLN A 816 -4.56 -11.18 -38.89
N THR A 817 -3.55 -10.89 -39.71
CA THR A 817 -2.95 -11.88 -40.62
C THR A 817 -2.17 -12.93 -39.86
N MET A 818 -1.38 -12.53 -38.86
CA MET A 818 -0.67 -13.45 -37.96
C MET A 818 -1.65 -14.35 -37.20
N GLN A 819 -2.73 -13.78 -36.68
CA GLN A 819 -3.76 -14.54 -35.96
C GLN A 819 -4.46 -15.55 -36.88
N LYS A 820 -4.81 -15.18 -38.12
CA LYS A 820 -5.39 -16.13 -39.09
C LYS A 820 -4.48 -17.32 -39.36
N MET A 821 -3.16 -17.10 -39.46
CA MET A 821 -2.19 -18.19 -39.64
C MET A 821 -2.13 -19.08 -38.40
N LEU A 822 -2.14 -18.49 -37.20
CA LEU A 822 -2.19 -19.23 -35.94
C LEU A 822 -3.49 -20.03 -35.79
N ASP A 823 -4.65 -19.47 -36.14
CA ASP A 823 -5.94 -20.15 -36.05
C ASP A 823 -5.97 -21.44 -36.88
N VAL A 824 -5.30 -21.44 -38.06
CA VAL A 824 -5.12 -22.63 -38.90
C VAL A 824 -4.23 -23.69 -38.22
N LEU A 825 -3.18 -23.25 -37.51
CA LEU A 825 -2.32 -24.11 -36.70
C LEU A 825 -3.00 -24.59 -35.40
N GLU A 826 -3.97 -23.82 -34.89
CA GLU A 826 -4.64 -23.97 -33.58
C GLU A 826 -5.83 -24.94 -33.56
N SER A 827 -6.24 -25.47 -34.72
CA SER A 827 -7.27 -26.54 -34.77
C SER A 827 -6.92 -27.76 -33.90
N GLN A 828 -5.68 -27.88 -33.39
CA GLN A 828 -5.30 -28.76 -32.28
C GLN A 828 -4.40 -28.09 -31.20
N SER A 829 -5.03 -27.51 -30.17
CA SER A 829 -4.56 -27.48 -28.76
C SER A 829 -3.37 -26.58 -28.33
N LEU A 830 -3.30 -25.28 -28.68
CA LEU A 830 -2.24 -24.37 -28.17
C LEU A 830 -2.59 -23.64 -26.84
N GLN A 831 -3.83 -23.71 -26.34
CA GLN A 831 -4.28 -22.88 -25.21
C GLN A 831 -3.76 -23.25 -23.81
N LYS A 832 -3.09 -24.40 -23.62
CA LYS A 832 -2.71 -24.86 -22.26
C LYS A 832 -1.51 -24.10 -21.66
N GLU A 833 -0.61 -23.55 -22.48
CA GLU A 833 0.66 -22.97 -22.00
C GLU A 833 0.56 -21.47 -21.69
N VAL A 834 -0.34 -20.74 -22.38
CA VAL A 834 -0.62 -19.31 -22.14
C VAL A 834 -1.05 -19.04 -20.69
N LYS A 835 -1.70 -20.01 -20.03
CA LYS A 835 -2.11 -19.92 -18.62
C LYS A 835 -0.96 -19.66 -17.64
N THR A 836 0.26 -20.11 -17.98
CA THR A 836 1.45 -19.89 -17.13
C THR A 836 1.79 -18.40 -17.05
N LEU A 837 1.47 -17.63 -18.10
CA LEU A 837 1.74 -16.20 -18.21
C LEU A 837 0.56 -15.33 -17.80
N ASP A 838 -0.60 -15.89 -17.43
CA ASP A 838 -1.76 -15.11 -16.99
C ASP A 838 -1.42 -14.16 -15.83
N LYS A 839 -0.62 -14.64 -14.87
CA LYS A 839 -0.14 -13.82 -13.74
C LYS A 839 0.74 -12.66 -14.20
N PHE A 840 1.56 -12.88 -15.23
CA PHE A 840 2.40 -11.84 -15.82
C PHE A 840 1.54 -10.81 -16.57
N TYR A 841 0.58 -11.25 -17.39
CA TYR A 841 -0.34 -10.35 -18.09
C TYR A 841 -1.19 -9.54 -17.12
N GLU A 842 -1.65 -10.14 -16.02
CA GLU A 842 -2.36 -9.45 -14.96
C GLU A 842 -1.46 -8.40 -14.25
N SER A 843 -0.17 -8.70 -14.07
CA SER A 843 0.82 -7.73 -13.55
C SER A 843 1.00 -6.54 -14.50
N VAL A 844 1.13 -6.78 -15.81
CA VAL A 844 1.22 -5.71 -16.81
C VAL A 844 -0.06 -4.86 -16.80
N ARG A 845 -1.24 -5.49 -16.77
CA ARG A 845 -2.53 -4.80 -16.70
C ARG A 845 -2.65 -3.93 -15.44
N LYS A 846 -2.28 -4.45 -14.27
CA LYS A 846 -2.32 -3.69 -13.01
C LYS A 846 -1.40 -2.48 -13.03
N LYS A 847 -0.20 -2.61 -13.61
CA LYS A 847 0.75 -1.50 -13.79
C LYS A 847 0.22 -0.45 -14.77
N ALA A 848 -0.37 -0.86 -15.90
CA ALA A 848 -0.87 0.05 -16.92
C ALA A 848 -2.21 0.72 -16.56
N SER A 849 -3.05 0.05 -15.77
CA SER A 849 -4.36 0.54 -15.35
C SER A 849 -4.24 1.79 -14.49
N GLY A 850 -5.05 2.82 -14.79
CA GLY A 850 -5.06 4.08 -14.03
C GLY A 850 -3.88 5.02 -14.31
N ILE A 851 -3.13 4.79 -15.40
CA ILE A 851 -2.16 5.77 -15.90
C ILE A 851 -2.87 6.91 -16.62
N ASP A 852 -2.57 8.14 -16.22
CA ASP A 852 -3.29 9.34 -16.68
C ASP A 852 -2.68 10.05 -17.90
N ASN A 853 -1.58 9.54 -18.47
CA ASN A 853 -0.86 10.18 -19.57
C ASN A 853 -0.06 9.20 -20.46
N ALA A 854 0.17 9.60 -21.72
CA ALA A 854 0.90 8.81 -22.72
C ALA A 854 2.38 8.57 -22.38
N GLU A 855 3.06 9.55 -21.79
CA GLU A 855 4.48 9.44 -21.39
C GLU A 855 4.69 8.32 -20.35
N GLY A 856 3.76 8.16 -19.42
CA GLY A 856 3.75 7.10 -18.40
C GLY A 856 3.58 5.71 -19.01
N LYS A 857 2.66 5.55 -19.98
CA LYS A 857 2.51 4.28 -20.72
C LYS A 857 3.74 3.98 -21.57
N GLN A 858 4.31 4.98 -22.24
CA GLN A 858 5.54 4.82 -23.01
C GLN A 858 6.71 4.36 -22.12
N ARG A 859 6.83 4.90 -20.90
CA ARG A 859 7.82 4.44 -19.92
C ARG A 859 7.65 2.97 -19.55
N ILE A 860 6.42 2.48 -19.39
CA ILE A 860 6.15 1.05 -19.18
C ILE A 860 6.62 0.22 -20.37
N ILE A 861 6.36 0.67 -21.60
CA ILE A 861 6.78 -0.04 -22.81
C ILE A 861 8.30 -0.08 -22.92
N ILE A 862 8.99 1.03 -22.63
CA ILE A 862 10.45 1.07 -22.58
C ILE A 862 10.98 0.10 -21.51
N GLU A 863 10.38 0.09 -20.32
CA GLU A 863 10.76 -0.83 -19.25
C GLU A 863 10.51 -2.31 -19.65
N LEU A 864 9.39 -2.60 -20.33
CA LEU A 864 9.10 -3.93 -20.89
C LEU A 864 10.13 -4.30 -21.96
N TYR A 865 10.51 -3.37 -22.81
CA TYR A 865 11.53 -3.59 -23.83
C TYR A 865 12.89 -3.93 -23.20
N ASP A 866 13.37 -3.07 -22.30
CA ASP A 866 14.69 -3.19 -21.70
C ASP A 866 14.82 -4.38 -20.75
N LYS A 867 13.79 -4.66 -19.94
CA LYS A 867 13.85 -5.68 -18.88
C LYS A 867 13.24 -7.02 -19.28
N PHE A 868 12.22 -7.01 -20.12
CA PHE A 868 11.50 -8.23 -20.50
C PHE A 868 11.88 -8.71 -21.90
N PHE A 869 11.65 -7.93 -22.96
CA PHE A 869 11.90 -8.39 -24.34
C PHE A 869 13.39 -8.65 -24.60
N ARG A 870 14.28 -7.81 -24.07
CA ARG A 870 15.73 -8.01 -24.17
C ARG A 870 16.20 -9.29 -23.48
N ALA A 871 15.55 -9.69 -22.39
CA ALA A 871 15.89 -10.90 -21.66
C ALA A 871 15.21 -12.15 -22.26
N ALA A 872 13.98 -12.02 -22.77
CA ALA A 872 13.21 -13.11 -23.36
C ALA A 872 13.67 -13.45 -24.79
N PHE A 873 14.07 -12.44 -25.58
CA PHE A 873 14.48 -12.60 -26.98
C PHE A 873 15.86 -11.96 -27.25
N PRO A 874 16.94 -12.38 -26.57
CA PRO A 874 18.24 -11.70 -26.64
C PRO A 874 18.86 -11.72 -28.04
N ARG A 875 18.81 -12.87 -28.74
CA ARG A 875 19.34 -13.02 -30.11
C ARG A 875 18.60 -12.14 -31.12
N LEU A 876 17.29 -12.00 -30.92
CA LEU A 876 16.42 -11.18 -31.75
C LEU A 876 16.75 -9.69 -31.53
N VAL A 877 16.79 -9.22 -30.28
CA VAL A 877 17.14 -7.82 -29.97
C VAL A 877 18.54 -7.45 -30.48
N GLU A 878 19.51 -8.36 -30.38
CA GLU A 878 20.86 -8.16 -30.90
C GLU A 878 20.90 -8.11 -32.45
N ARG A 879 20.14 -8.97 -33.13
CA ARG A 879 20.04 -8.97 -34.61
C ARG A 879 19.31 -7.73 -35.14
N LEU A 880 18.27 -7.27 -34.44
CA LEU A 880 17.39 -6.20 -34.91
C LEU A 880 17.93 -4.80 -34.58
N GLY A 881 18.78 -4.66 -33.55
CA GLY A 881 19.42 -3.39 -33.21
C GLY A 881 18.43 -2.23 -33.05
N ILE A 882 17.25 -2.47 -32.44
CA ILE A 882 16.25 -1.41 -32.22
C ILE A 882 16.86 -0.39 -31.26
N VAL A 883 17.06 0.84 -31.75
CA VAL A 883 17.65 1.93 -30.99
C VAL A 883 16.58 2.98 -30.69
N TYR A 884 16.34 3.23 -29.40
CA TYR A 884 15.58 4.40 -28.97
C TYR A 884 16.39 5.66 -29.28
N THR A 885 15.87 6.46 -30.20
CA THR A 885 16.51 7.73 -30.57
C THR A 885 16.22 8.78 -29.48
N PRO A 886 17.25 9.47 -28.94
CA PRO A 886 17.05 10.50 -27.92
C PRO A 886 16.04 11.56 -28.36
N VAL A 887 15.15 11.94 -27.45
CA VAL A 887 14.02 12.86 -27.75
C VAL A 887 14.54 14.23 -28.19
N GLU A 888 15.65 14.69 -27.62
CA GLU A 888 16.29 15.95 -27.96
C GLU A 888 16.76 15.99 -29.42
N VAL A 889 17.28 14.87 -29.92
CA VAL A 889 17.70 14.71 -31.33
C VAL A 889 16.48 14.73 -32.24
N VAL A 890 15.43 13.98 -31.88
CA VAL A 890 14.17 13.89 -32.64
C VAL A 890 13.49 15.26 -32.72
N ASP A 891 13.34 15.96 -31.60
CA ASP A 891 12.72 17.27 -31.51
C ASP A 891 13.51 18.32 -32.31
N PHE A 892 14.84 18.24 -32.27
CA PHE A 892 15.70 19.11 -33.09
C PHE A 892 15.47 18.89 -34.59
N ILE A 893 15.41 17.64 -35.03
CA ILE A 893 15.15 17.28 -36.43
C ILE A 893 13.79 17.80 -36.88
N ILE A 894 12.73 17.54 -36.10
CA ILE A 894 11.36 17.94 -36.43
C ILE A 894 11.22 19.46 -36.55
N LYS A 895 11.73 20.20 -35.56
CA LYS A 895 11.66 21.68 -35.55
C LYS A 895 12.46 22.28 -36.70
N SER A 896 13.64 21.73 -36.98
CA SER A 896 14.50 22.19 -38.07
C SER A 896 13.93 21.83 -39.44
N ALA A 897 13.25 20.71 -39.60
CA ALA A 897 12.54 20.35 -40.84
C ALA A 897 11.39 21.32 -41.12
N ASP A 898 10.58 21.66 -40.11
CA ASP A 898 9.51 22.68 -40.24
C ASP A 898 10.07 24.06 -40.58
N PHE A 899 11.17 24.46 -39.91
CA PHE A 899 11.86 25.71 -40.22
C PHE A 899 12.36 25.74 -41.66
N ALA A 900 13.05 24.67 -42.10
CA ALA A 900 13.57 24.58 -43.45
C ALA A 900 12.46 24.58 -44.50
N LEU A 901 11.33 23.89 -44.26
CA LEU A 901 10.17 23.94 -45.15
C LEU A 901 9.64 25.36 -45.34
N LYS A 902 9.48 26.10 -44.22
CA LYS A 902 8.98 27.47 -44.25
C LYS A 902 9.90 28.40 -45.02
N GLN A 903 11.21 28.25 -44.85
CA GLN A 903 12.22 29.08 -45.54
C GLN A 903 12.40 28.72 -47.03
N GLU A 904 12.28 27.45 -47.37
CA GLU A 904 12.60 26.96 -48.72
C GLU A 904 11.38 26.89 -49.64
N PHE A 905 10.22 26.54 -49.11
CA PHE A 905 8.99 26.28 -49.86
C PHE A 905 7.78 27.11 -49.41
N GLY A 906 7.90 27.88 -48.33
CA GLY A 906 6.81 28.75 -47.83
C GLY A 906 5.65 28.01 -47.16
N VAL A 907 5.83 26.72 -46.85
CA VAL A 907 4.84 25.85 -46.18
C VAL A 907 5.44 25.26 -44.90
N GLY A 908 4.61 24.84 -43.95
CA GLY A 908 5.02 24.15 -42.72
C GLY A 908 4.59 22.68 -42.68
N LEU A 909 5.02 21.95 -41.65
CA LEU A 909 4.67 20.53 -41.48
C LEU A 909 3.17 20.27 -41.34
N SER A 910 2.38 21.26 -40.88
CA SER A 910 0.92 21.17 -40.74
C SER A 910 0.16 21.30 -42.07
N ASP A 911 0.74 21.98 -43.06
CA ASP A 911 -0.01 22.42 -44.24
C ASP A 911 -0.37 21.24 -45.16
N GLU A 912 -1.48 21.38 -45.88
CA GLU A 912 -2.02 20.34 -46.76
C GLU A 912 -1.08 19.99 -47.91
N GLY A 913 -1.00 18.69 -48.23
CA GLY A 913 -0.12 18.18 -49.29
C GLY A 913 1.34 17.99 -48.88
N VAL A 914 1.73 18.41 -47.66
CA VAL A 914 3.07 18.11 -47.11
C VAL A 914 3.07 16.71 -46.49
N HIS A 915 3.47 15.72 -47.28
CA HIS A 915 3.58 14.33 -46.84
C HIS A 915 4.91 14.07 -46.13
N ILE A 916 4.85 13.46 -44.94
CA ILE A 916 6.00 13.18 -44.08
C ILE A 916 6.18 11.67 -43.96
N LEU A 917 7.39 11.19 -44.24
CA LEU A 917 7.73 9.77 -44.19
C LEU A 917 8.89 9.52 -43.22
N ASP A 918 8.70 8.57 -42.32
CA ASP A 918 9.78 7.93 -41.57
C ASP A 918 10.01 6.50 -42.10
N PRO A 919 11.03 6.28 -42.94
CA PRO A 919 11.28 4.98 -43.57
C PRO A 919 11.83 3.91 -42.63
N PHE A 920 12.24 4.28 -41.40
CA PHE A 920 12.90 3.40 -40.43
C PHE A 920 12.42 3.74 -39.02
N THR A 921 11.13 3.57 -38.78
CA THR A 921 10.47 4.24 -37.66
C THR A 921 10.83 3.68 -36.29
N GLY A 922 11.34 2.45 -36.23
CA GLY A 922 11.67 1.77 -34.99
C GLY A 922 10.43 1.71 -34.10
N THR A 923 10.49 2.44 -32.98
CA THR A 923 9.41 2.52 -31.98
C THR A 923 8.40 3.64 -32.23
N GLY A 924 8.47 4.31 -33.39
CA GLY A 924 7.55 5.38 -33.79
C GLY A 924 7.91 6.76 -33.24
N THR A 925 9.11 6.94 -32.66
CA THR A 925 9.46 8.13 -31.87
C THR A 925 9.35 9.43 -32.68
N PHE A 926 9.77 9.45 -33.94
CA PHE A 926 9.65 10.65 -34.79
C PHE A 926 8.19 11.06 -35.00
N MET A 927 7.30 10.08 -35.26
CA MET A 927 5.88 10.34 -35.48
C MET A 927 5.18 10.79 -34.19
N VAL A 928 5.48 10.14 -33.07
CA VAL A 928 4.97 10.51 -31.73
C VAL A 928 5.37 11.94 -31.37
N ARG A 929 6.65 12.27 -31.48
CA ARG A 929 7.16 13.61 -31.17
C ARG A 929 6.63 14.65 -32.14
N LEU A 930 6.40 14.31 -33.39
CA LEU A 930 5.77 15.21 -34.36
C LEU A 930 4.34 15.57 -33.93
N LEU A 931 3.53 14.58 -33.54
CA LEU A 931 2.17 14.81 -33.03
C LEU A 931 2.19 15.67 -31.75
N GLN A 932 3.14 15.42 -30.85
CA GLN A 932 3.29 16.14 -29.57
C GLN A 932 3.99 17.49 -29.69
N SER A 933 4.60 17.81 -30.83
CA SER A 933 5.46 19.00 -30.99
C SER A 933 4.72 20.33 -30.93
N GLY A 934 3.40 20.33 -31.15
CA GLY A 934 2.59 21.53 -31.36
C GLY A 934 2.79 22.18 -32.74
N LEU A 935 3.53 21.56 -33.65
CA LEU A 935 3.72 22.05 -35.02
C LEU A 935 2.55 21.71 -35.96
N ILE A 936 1.84 20.60 -35.68
CA ILE A 936 0.59 20.26 -36.36
C ILE A 936 -0.54 21.00 -35.65
N LYS A 937 -1.29 21.81 -36.40
CA LYS A 937 -2.44 22.55 -35.87
C LYS A 937 -3.55 21.57 -35.46
N PRO A 938 -4.30 21.83 -34.37
CA PRO A 938 -5.36 20.94 -33.91
C PRO A 938 -6.39 20.58 -35.00
N GLU A 939 -6.78 21.56 -35.83
CA GLU A 939 -7.72 21.38 -36.95
C GLU A 939 -7.16 20.50 -38.09
N ASP A 940 -5.85 20.41 -38.23
CA ASP A 940 -5.16 19.61 -39.26
C ASP A 940 -4.83 18.19 -38.79
N LEU A 941 -4.92 17.93 -37.48
CA LEU A 941 -4.42 16.72 -36.82
C LEU A 941 -5.01 15.43 -37.42
N GLN A 942 -6.33 15.40 -37.61
CA GLN A 942 -7.01 14.23 -38.18
C GLN A 942 -6.58 13.95 -39.63
N ARG A 943 -6.47 15.00 -40.45
CA ARG A 943 -6.03 14.89 -41.86
C ARG A 943 -4.60 14.37 -41.92
N LYS A 944 -3.70 14.94 -41.11
CA LYS A 944 -2.29 14.52 -41.03
C LYS A 944 -2.18 13.05 -40.64
N PHE A 945 -2.79 12.68 -39.52
CA PHE A 945 -2.77 11.31 -39.00
C PHE A 945 -3.36 10.30 -39.99
N SER A 946 -4.45 10.64 -40.67
CA SER A 946 -5.16 9.68 -41.54
C SER A 946 -4.53 9.50 -42.92
N TYR A 947 -3.89 10.54 -43.47
CA TYR A 947 -3.54 10.57 -44.91
C TYR A 947 -2.13 11.05 -45.25
N GLU A 948 -1.48 11.83 -44.39
CA GLU A 948 -0.24 12.55 -44.76
C GLU A 948 0.98 12.19 -43.91
N LEU A 949 0.80 11.46 -42.81
CA LEU A 949 1.89 10.83 -42.06
C LEU A 949 2.07 9.37 -42.51
N HIS A 950 3.32 8.99 -42.76
CA HIS A 950 3.69 7.69 -43.29
C HIS A 950 4.90 7.15 -42.51
N CYS A 951 4.91 5.87 -42.18
CA CYS A 951 6.12 5.25 -41.64
C CYS A 951 6.24 3.76 -41.97
N ASN A 952 7.48 3.29 -42.03
CA ASN A 952 7.81 1.91 -42.36
C ASN A 952 8.64 1.29 -41.25
N GLU A 953 8.43 0.01 -41.02
CA GLU A 953 9.25 -0.82 -40.14
C GLU A 953 9.37 -2.23 -40.72
N ILE A 954 10.54 -2.84 -40.60
CA ILE A 954 10.81 -4.20 -41.08
C ILE A 954 10.58 -5.22 -39.95
N VAL A 955 10.73 -4.78 -38.70
CA VAL A 955 10.67 -5.62 -37.50
C VAL A 955 9.27 -5.67 -36.91
N LEU A 956 8.70 -6.87 -36.76
CA LEU A 956 7.33 -7.06 -36.25
C LEU A 956 7.09 -6.41 -34.87
N LEU A 957 7.98 -6.65 -33.90
CA LEU A 957 7.83 -6.10 -32.54
C LEU A 957 7.90 -4.57 -32.54
N ALA A 958 8.85 -3.99 -33.29
CA ALA A 958 9.00 -2.55 -33.40
C ALA A 958 7.79 -1.93 -34.12
N TYR A 959 7.27 -2.59 -35.16
CA TYR A 959 6.05 -2.21 -35.87
C TYR A 959 4.85 -2.10 -34.92
N TYR A 960 4.63 -3.09 -34.05
CA TYR A 960 3.54 -3.02 -33.07
C TYR A 960 3.73 -1.88 -32.07
N ILE A 961 4.94 -1.71 -31.55
CA ILE A 961 5.24 -0.61 -30.61
C ILE A 961 5.01 0.75 -31.28
N ALA A 962 5.46 0.93 -32.52
CA ALA A 962 5.28 2.15 -33.28
C ALA A 962 3.80 2.45 -33.55
N ALA A 963 3.06 1.46 -34.07
CA ALA A 963 1.63 1.62 -34.36
C ALA A 963 0.87 2.09 -33.12
N ILE A 964 1.07 1.40 -31.98
CA ILE A 964 0.37 1.71 -30.75
C ILE A 964 0.79 3.07 -30.19
N ASN A 965 2.09 3.39 -30.15
CA ASN A 965 2.55 4.69 -29.64
C ASN A 965 1.99 5.87 -30.44
N ILE A 966 1.93 5.73 -31.78
CA ILE A 966 1.42 6.75 -32.69
C ILE A 966 -0.09 6.92 -32.50
N GLU A 967 -0.85 5.81 -32.47
CA GLU A 967 -2.28 5.81 -32.23
C GLU A 967 -2.62 6.41 -30.87
N GLU A 968 -1.96 5.98 -29.79
CA GLU A 968 -2.22 6.46 -28.43
C GLU A 968 -1.94 7.97 -28.31
N SER A 969 -0.83 8.43 -28.89
CA SER A 969 -0.49 9.85 -28.92
C SER A 969 -1.53 10.68 -29.65
N TYR A 970 -2.08 10.16 -30.77
CA TYR A 970 -3.17 10.82 -31.49
C TYR A 970 -4.45 10.89 -30.65
N HIS A 971 -4.91 9.78 -30.07
CA HIS A 971 -6.15 9.76 -29.28
C HIS A 971 -6.08 10.63 -28.02
N PHE A 972 -4.90 10.70 -27.40
CA PHE A 972 -4.67 11.58 -26.26
C PHE A 972 -4.84 13.07 -26.65
N LEU A 973 -4.43 13.45 -27.86
CA LEU A 973 -4.53 14.82 -28.37
C LEU A 973 -5.90 15.16 -28.97
N ALA A 974 -6.49 14.23 -29.74
CA ALA A 974 -7.73 14.46 -30.48
C ALA A 974 -9.00 14.24 -29.63
N GLY A 975 -8.96 13.29 -28.67
CA GLY A 975 -10.16 12.76 -28.02
C GLY A 975 -11.08 11.99 -29.00
N GLY A 976 -12.17 11.43 -28.49
CA GLY A 976 -13.18 10.72 -29.31
C GLY A 976 -12.98 9.21 -29.43
N GLU A 977 -13.60 8.61 -30.45
CA GLU A 977 -13.52 7.16 -30.70
C GLU A 977 -12.16 6.74 -31.29
N TYR A 978 -11.79 5.49 -31.03
CA TYR A 978 -10.53 4.91 -31.52
C TYR A 978 -10.49 4.83 -33.06
N GLN A 979 -9.36 5.23 -33.64
CA GLN A 979 -9.02 5.18 -35.06
C GLN A 979 -7.62 4.58 -35.26
N PRO A 980 -7.47 3.54 -36.08
CA PRO A 980 -6.17 2.94 -36.35
C PRO A 980 -5.29 3.87 -37.21
N PHE A 981 -3.98 3.82 -37.02
CA PHE A 981 -3.03 4.59 -37.83
C PHE A 981 -2.81 3.89 -39.17
N ASN A 982 -3.36 4.46 -40.24
CA ASN A 982 -3.27 3.89 -41.59
C ASN A 982 -1.93 4.18 -42.29
N GLY A 983 -1.10 5.06 -41.73
CA GLY A 983 0.19 5.46 -42.29
C GLY A 983 1.35 4.49 -42.03
N ILE A 984 1.21 3.55 -41.10
CA ILE A 984 2.27 2.57 -40.78
C ILE A 984 2.17 1.31 -41.63
N VAL A 985 3.34 0.84 -42.08
CA VAL A 985 3.50 -0.33 -42.96
C VAL A 985 4.60 -1.26 -42.43
N LEU A 986 4.33 -2.57 -42.41
CA LEU A 986 5.36 -3.59 -42.20
C LEU A 986 6.01 -3.95 -43.54
N THR A 987 7.23 -3.46 -43.79
CA THR A 987 7.94 -3.66 -45.06
C THR A 987 9.44 -3.40 -44.96
N ASP A 988 10.23 -3.98 -45.86
CA ASP A 988 11.59 -3.51 -46.13
C ASP A 988 11.54 -2.34 -47.13
N THR A 989 11.80 -1.13 -46.60
CA THR A 989 11.82 0.11 -47.38
C THR A 989 12.71 0.03 -48.63
N PHE A 990 13.86 -0.66 -48.55
CA PHE A 990 14.76 -0.80 -49.69
C PHE A 990 14.17 -1.76 -50.74
N GLN A 991 13.62 -2.88 -50.29
CA GLN A 991 13.02 -3.90 -51.17
C GLN A 991 11.77 -3.38 -51.91
N MET A 992 11.03 -2.45 -51.33
CA MET A 992 9.77 -1.89 -51.86
C MET A 992 9.87 -1.38 -53.32
N PHE A 993 11.07 -1.02 -53.79
CA PHE A 993 11.32 -0.51 -55.16
C PHE A 993 12.22 -1.41 -56.01
N GLU A 994 12.60 -2.60 -55.54
CA GLU A 994 13.52 -3.50 -56.26
C GLU A 994 12.85 -4.26 -57.41
N ASN A 995 11.60 -4.71 -57.27
CA ASN A 995 10.94 -5.53 -58.30
C ASN A 995 9.65 -4.89 -58.84
N ALA A 996 9.56 -4.77 -60.17
CA ALA A 996 8.32 -4.41 -60.87
C ALA A 996 7.40 -5.64 -60.98
N GLY A 997 6.65 -5.98 -59.92
CA GLY A 997 5.65 -7.06 -60.00
C GLY A 997 5.22 -7.73 -58.70
N TYR A 998 5.81 -7.39 -57.55
CA TYR A 998 5.50 -8.04 -56.27
C TYR A 998 4.32 -7.38 -55.55
N LEU A 999 3.10 -7.54 -56.05
CA LEU A 999 1.86 -7.22 -55.30
C LEU A 999 0.75 -8.17 -55.79
N LEU A 1000 0.78 -9.42 -55.33
CA LEU A 1000 -0.38 -10.33 -55.42
C LEU A 1000 -1.24 -10.12 -54.17
N GLU A 1001 -2.56 -10.05 -54.36
CA GLU A 1001 -3.56 -9.63 -53.38
C GLU A 1001 -3.80 -10.61 -52.20
N SER A 1002 -3.06 -11.71 -52.04
CA SER A 1002 -3.59 -12.87 -51.31
C SER A 1002 -3.43 -12.91 -49.78
N ILE A 1003 -2.29 -12.55 -49.18
CA ILE A 1003 -2.04 -12.84 -47.74
C ILE A 1003 -2.13 -11.61 -46.82
N PHE A 1004 -1.49 -10.50 -47.18
CA PHE A 1004 -1.49 -9.25 -46.40
C PHE A 1004 -2.22 -8.11 -47.15
N PRO A 1005 -3.51 -8.26 -47.52
CA PRO A 1005 -4.16 -7.35 -48.46
C PRO A 1005 -4.18 -5.89 -47.98
N GLU A 1006 -4.49 -5.66 -46.70
CA GLU A 1006 -4.56 -4.31 -46.14
C GLU A 1006 -3.18 -3.66 -45.98
N ASN A 1007 -2.15 -4.40 -45.54
CA ASN A 1007 -0.78 -3.87 -45.46
C ASN A 1007 -0.24 -3.55 -46.85
N ASN A 1008 -0.48 -4.44 -47.83
CA ASN A 1008 -0.15 -4.22 -49.24
C ASN A 1008 -0.83 -2.96 -49.80
N GLN A 1009 -2.11 -2.74 -49.45
CA GLN A 1009 -2.81 -1.54 -49.88
C GLN A 1009 -2.18 -0.27 -49.28
N ARG A 1010 -1.73 -0.31 -48.03
CA ARG A 1010 -0.99 0.80 -47.41
C ARG A 1010 0.34 1.06 -48.11
N VAL A 1011 1.09 0.01 -48.49
CA VAL A 1011 2.31 0.13 -49.33
C VAL A 1011 2.00 0.84 -50.65
N ILE A 1012 0.96 0.39 -51.37
CA ILE A 1012 0.56 0.97 -52.66
C ILE A 1012 0.22 2.45 -52.50
N ASN A 1013 -0.60 2.77 -51.50
CA ASN A 1013 -1.01 4.13 -51.20
C ASN A 1013 0.21 5.01 -50.93
N GLN A 1014 1.16 4.54 -50.09
CA GLN A 1014 2.38 5.26 -49.78
C GLN A 1014 3.27 5.48 -51.02
N LYS A 1015 3.44 4.47 -51.89
CA LYS A 1015 4.24 4.58 -53.12
C LYS A 1015 3.68 5.62 -54.09
N GLN A 1016 2.37 5.79 -54.12
CA GLN A 1016 1.69 6.78 -54.98
C GLN A 1016 1.76 8.22 -54.44
N ARG A 1017 2.08 8.43 -53.15
CA ARG A 1017 2.19 9.78 -52.57
C ARG A 1017 3.48 10.47 -52.99
N ASP A 1018 3.40 11.77 -53.22
CA ASP A 1018 4.56 12.64 -53.37
C ASP A 1018 5.07 13.03 -51.98
N ILE A 1019 6.18 12.41 -51.56
CA ILE A 1019 6.77 12.62 -50.23
C ILE A 1019 7.64 13.86 -50.27
N THR A 1020 7.28 14.86 -49.45
CA THR A 1020 7.99 16.15 -49.37
C THR A 1020 9.07 16.12 -48.29
N VAL A 1021 8.84 15.38 -47.20
CA VAL A 1021 9.73 15.34 -46.04
C VAL A 1021 10.05 13.90 -45.68
N ILE A 1022 11.33 13.59 -45.57
CA ILE A 1022 11.81 12.32 -45.03
C ILE A 1022 12.59 12.62 -43.75
N ILE A 1023 12.15 12.06 -42.63
CA ILE A 1023 12.83 12.14 -41.33
C ILE A 1023 13.17 10.73 -40.84
N GLY A 1024 14.09 10.58 -39.90
CA GLY A 1024 14.30 9.29 -39.25
C GLY A 1024 15.73 9.04 -38.78
N ASN A 1025 15.95 7.78 -38.38
CA ASN A 1025 17.24 7.25 -37.98
C ASN A 1025 17.52 5.95 -38.76
N PRO A 1026 18.16 6.01 -39.95
CA PRO A 1026 18.41 4.81 -40.74
C PRO A 1026 19.36 3.82 -40.02
N PRO A 1027 19.27 2.51 -40.28
CA PRO A 1027 20.12 1.51 -39.63
C PRO A 1027 21.60 1.65 -40.02
N TYR A 1028 22.53 1.37 -39.09
CA TYR A 1028 23.98 1.46 -39.31
C TYR A 1028 24.59 0.06 -39.39
N SER A 1029 24.91 -0.41 -40.59
CA SER A 1029 25.59 -1.68 -40.78
C SER A 1029 26.37 -1.68 -42.09
N ALA A 1030 27.70 -1.65 -41.99
CA ALA A 1030 28.62 -1.84 -43.11
C ALA A 1030 28.88 -3.34 -43.43
N GLY A 1031 28.43 -4.25 -42.55
CA GLY A 1031 28.65 -5.69 -42.65
C GLY A 1031 28.69 -6.37 -41.27
N GLN A 1032 28.93 -7.67 -41.27
CA GLN A 1032 29.09 -8.48 -40.06
C GLN A 1032 30.48 -8.34 -39.42
N THR A 1033 30.58 -8.59 -38.11
CA THR A 1033 31.86 -8.50 -37.37
C THR A 1033 32.77 -9.69 -37.72
N SER A 1034 32.18 -10.86 -37.90
CA SER A 1034 32.85 -12.10 -38.29
C SER A 1034 32.06 -12.82 -39.38
N GLU A 1035 32.75 -13.52 -40.27
CA GLU A 1035 32.09 -14.38 -41.28
C GLU A 1035 31.28 -15.53 -40.66
N ASN A 1036 31.59 -15.91 -39.42
CA ASN A 1036 30.88 -16.94 -38.67
C ASN A 1036 29.53 -16.47 -38.11
N ASP A 1037 29.24 -15.17 -38.15
CA ASP A 1037 28.02 -14.61 -37.57
C ASP A 1037 26.77 -14.92 -38.43
N GLY A 1038 26.98 -15.30 -39.70
CA GLY A 1038 25.88 -15.63 -40.63
C GLY A 1038 24.93 -14.46 -40.89
N ASN A 1039 25.37 -13.21 -40.71
CA ASN A 1039 24.54 -12.00 -40.71
C ASN A 1039 24.98 -11.01 -41.79
N LYS A 1040 25.12 -11.49 -43.04
CA LYS A 1040 25.50 -10.63 -44.17
C LYS A 1040 24.36 -9.68 -44.52
N ASN A 1041 24.70 -8.43 -44.79
CA ASN A 1041 23.75 -7.45 -45.31
C ASN A 1041 23.08 -7.96 -46.60
N LEU A 1042 21.77 -7.73 -46.69
CA LEU A 1042 21.01 -7.97 -47.91
C LEU A 1042 21.56 -7.14 -49.08
N LYS A 1043 21.43 -7.69 -50.29
CA LYS A 1043 21.75 -7.01 -51.55
C LYS A 1043 20.47 -6.46 -52.16
N TYR A 1044 20.54 -5.22 -52.62
CA TYR A 1044 19.43 -4.53 -53.27
C TYR A 1044 19.92 -4.09 -54.64
N GLU A 1045 19.70 -4.89 -55.68
CA GLU A 1045 20.41 -4.75 -56.96
C GLU A 1045 20.23 -3.37 -57.58
N ASN A 1046 19.01 -2.85 -57.63
CA ASN A 1046 18.73 -1.54 -58.21
C ASN A 1046 19.28 -0.41 -57.36
N LEU A 1047 19.06 -0.44 -56.04
CA LEU A 1047 19.57 0.58 -55.13
C LEU A 1047 21.11 0.59 -55.09
N ASP A 1048 21.74 -0.58 -54.99
CA ASP A 1048 23.20 -0.75 -54.98
C ASP A 1048 23.79 -0.35 -56.34
N GLN A 1049 23.10 -0.59 -57.46
CA GLN A 1049 23.52 -0.09 -58.78
C GLN A 1049 23.45 1.44 -58.87
N LYS A 1050 22.45 2.08 -58.25
CA LYS A 1050 22.41 3.55 -58.15
C LYS A 1050 23.55 4.11 -57.31
N ILE A 1051 23.92 3.45 -56.21
CA ILE A 1051 25.12 3.79 -55.42
C ILE A 1051 26.38 3.61 -56.28
N ALA A 1052 26.47 2.51 -57.03
CA ALA A 1052 27.59 2.22 -57.93
C ALA A 1052 27.76 3.33 -58.98
N ASN A 1053 26.65 3.78 -59.57
CA ASN A 1053 26.62 4.79 -60.63
C ASN A 1053 26.80 6.23 -60.13
N SER A 1054 26.64 6.48 -58.83
CA SER A 1054 26.79 7.80 -58.20
C SER A 1054 28.00 7.84 -57.26
N TYR A 1055 27.80 7.46 -56.00
CA TYR A 1055 28.78 7.60 -54.92
C TYR A 1055 30.06 6.81 -55.21
N ALA A 1056 29.94 5.55 -55.64
CA ALA A 1056 31.12 4.71 -55.87
C ALA A 1056 31.89 5.14 -57.12
N LYS A 1057 31.20 5.54 -58.19
CA LYS A 1057 31.81 6.06 -59.43
C LYS A 1057 32.71 7.26 -59.18
N HIS A 1058 32.27 8.16 -58.30
CA HIS A 1058 33.01 9.39 -57.99
C HIS A 1058 34.03 9.26 -56.86
N SER A 1059 34.06 8.14 -56.15
CA SER A 1059 35.05 7.91 -55.10
C SER A 1059 36.43 7.52 -55.66
N THR A 1060 37.47 8.15 -55.12
CA THR A 1060 38.88 7.87 -55.45
C THR A 1060 39.46 6.70 -54.65
N ALA A 1061 38.78 6.22 -53.61
CA ALA A 1061 39.26 5.12 -52.78
C ALA A 1061 39.24 3.78 -53.53
N THR A 1062 40.23 2.91 -53.29
CA THR A 1062 40.24 1.54 -53.85
C THR A 1062 39.19 0.65 -53.17
N LEU A 1063 39.09 0.72 -51.84
CA LEU A 1063 38.11 -0.04 -51.06
C LEU A 1063 36.83 0.79 -50.88
N LYS A 1064 35.72 0.33 -51.47
CA LYS A 1064 34.45 1.06 -51.52
C LYS A 1064 33.32 0.41 -50.73
N ASN A 1065 33.62 -0.63 -49.94
CA ASN A 1065 32.60 -1.43 -49.24
C ASN A 1065 31.73 -0.58 -48.29
N SER A 1066 32.30 0.42 -47.63
CA SER A 1066 31.56 1.30 -46.72
C SER A 1066 30.50 2.16 -47.40
N LEU A 1067 30.56 2.35 -48.72
CA LEU A 1067 29.51 3.06 -49.49
C LEU A 1067 28.20 2.25 -49.58
N TYR A 1068 28.24 0.97 -49.25
CA TYR A 1068 27.08 0.08 -49.21
C TYR A 1068 26.60 -0.19 -47.78
N ASP A 1069 27.04 0.63 -46.81
CA ASP A 1069 26.45 0.65 -45.48
C ASP A 1069 24.96 1.00 -45.58
N SER A 1070 24.15 0.38 -44.72
CA SER A 1070 22.70 0.54 -44.67
C SER A 1070 22.26 2.00 -44.53
N TYR A 1071 23.02 2.84 -43.81
CA TYR A 1071 22.68 4.26 -43.69
C TYR A 1071 22.96 5.05 -44.98
N ILE A 1072 23.97 4.67 -45.77
CA ILE A 1072 24.25 5.26 -47.09
C ILE A 1072 23.18 4.83 -48.10
N ARG A 1073 22.73 3.57 -48.04
CA ARG A 1073 21.53 3.11 -48.77
C ARG A 1073 20.30 3.92 -48.39
N GLY A 1074 20.13 4.23 -47.11
CA GLY A 1074 19.12 5.16 -46.59
C GLY A 1074 19.18 6.53 -47.28
N PHE A 1075 20.36 7.15 -47.36
CA PHE A 1075 20.55 8.42 -48.05
C PHE A 1075 20.26 8.34 -49.55
N ARG A 1076 20.75 7.31 -50.26
CA ARG A 1076 20.51 7.15 -51.69
C ARG A 1076 19.01 6.98 -51.97
N TRP A 1077 18.35 6.12 -51.21
CA TRP A 1077 16.93 5.85 -51.33
C TRP A 1077 16.10 7.11 -51.04
N ALA A 1078 16.41 7.84 -49.97
CA ALA A 1078 15.69 9.05 -49.60
C ALA A 1078 15.86 10.17 -50.65
N SER A 1079 17.09 10.34 -51.14
CA SER A 1079 17.43 11.29 -52.21
C SER A 1079 16.63 11.05 -53.50
N ASP A 1080 16.33 9.78 -53.81
CA ASP A 1080 15.51 9.40 -54.94
C ASP A 1080 14.01 9.56 -54.65
N ARG A 1081 13.58 9.24 -53.42
CA ARG A 1081 12.18 9.25 -53.01
C ARG A 1081 11.56 10.64 -53.00
N ILE A 1082 12.34 11.68 -52.66
CA ILE A 1082 11.91 13.09 -52.71
C ILE A 1082 11.89 13.68 -54.13
N LYS A 1083 12.36 12.95 -55.15
CA LYS A 1083 12.45 13.40 -56.55
C LYS A 1083 13.19 14.75 -56.69
N ASP A 1084 12.52 15.81 -57.12
CA ASP A 1084 13.09 17.12 -57.47
C ASP A 1084 12.95 18.20 -56.37
N GLN A 1085 12.04 18.00 -55.41
CA GLN A 1085 11.74 18.98 -54.37
C GLN A 1085 11.41 18.30 -53.04
N GLY A 1086 12.11 18.68 -51.98
CA GLY A 1086 11.84 18.15 -50.65
C GLY A 1086 13.02 18.26 -49.69
N ILE A 1087 12.83 17.70 -48.50
CA ILE A 1087 13.81 17.71 -47.41
C ILE A 1087 14.04 16.28 -46.92
N VAL A 1088 15.30 15.88 -46.81
CA VAL A 1088 15.72 14.66 -46.10
C VAL A 1088 16.47 15.09 -44.85
N CYS A 1089 16.04 14.64 -43.68
CA CYS A 1089 16.72 14.89 -42.43
C CYS A 1089 16.94 13.61 -41.63
N PHE A 1090 18.19 13.24 -41.44
CA PHE A 1090 18.55 12.04 -40.66
C PHE A 1090 19.50 12.36 -39.53
N VAL A 1091 19.34 11.64 -38.41
CA VAL A 1091 20.46 11.32 -37.53
C VAL A 1091 21.10 10.04 -38.04
N SER A 1092 22.40 10.06 -38.30
CA SER A 1092 23.09 8.91 -38.91
C SER A 1092 24.53 8.77 -38.42
N ASN A 1093 25.19 7.68 -38.83
CA ASN A 1093 26.62 7.54 -38.70
C ASN A 1093 27.34 8.68 -39.47
N GLY A 1094 28.03 9.55 -38.75
CA GLY A 1094 28.75 10.71 -39.25
C GLY A 1094 30.08 10.42 -39.95
N SER A 1095 30.48 9.15 -40.10
CA SER A 1095 31.74 8.78 -40.77
C SER A 1095 31.84 9.23 -42.23
N PHE A 1096 30.73 9.64 -42.85
CA PHE A 1096 30.75 10.23 -44.19
C PHE A 1096 31.38 11.63 -44.23
N ILE A 1097 31.51 12.32 -43.09
CA ILE A 1097 32.04 13.68 -43.01
C ILE A 1097 33.51 13.69 -43.46
N ASP A 1098 34.33 12.78 -42.94
CA ASP A 1098 35.78 12.73 -43.18
C ASP A 1098 36.27 11.40 -43.79
N GLY A 1099 35.40 10.40 -43.95
CA GLY A 1099 35.77 9.08 -44.45
C GLY A 1099 36.38 9.11 -45.85
N ASN A 1100 37.45 8.32 -46.05
CA ASN A 1100 38.22 8.29 -47.31
C ASN A 1100 37.39 7.80 -48.50
N ALA A 1101 36.60 6.74 -48.34
CA ALA A 1101 35.74 6.20 -49.40
C ALA A 1101 34.48 7.03 -49.65
N MET A 1102 34.23 8.07 -48.84
CA MET A 1102 33.00 8.87 -48.84
C MET A 1102 33.16 10.18 -49.63
N ASP A 1103 34.31 10.42 -50.25
CA ASP A 1103 34.58 11.56 -51.12
C ASP A 1103 33.60 11.65 -52.29
N GLY A 1104 33.31 10.52 -52.94
CA GLY A 1104 32.29 10.44 -53.99
C GLY A 1104 30.88 10.71 -53.48
N PHE A 1105 30.53 10.23 -52.28
CA PHE A 1105 29.25 10.53 -51.62
C PHE A 1105 29.10 12.03 -51.35
N ARG A 1106 30.10 12.66 -50.72
CA ARG A 1106 30.11 14.11 -50.45
C ARG A 1106 29.97 14.93 -51.73
N LYS A 1107 30.68 14.56 -52.78
CA LYS A 1107 30.56 15.21 -54.10
C LYS A 1107 29.13 15.14 -54.63
N CYS A 1108 28.53 13.94 -54.65
CA CYS A 1108 27.17 13.77 -55.15
C CYS A 1108 26.13 14.54 -54.33
N LEU A 1109 26.29 14.62 -53.00
CA LEU A 1109 25.38 15.44 -52.19
C LEU A 1109 25.39 16.91 -52.62
N VAL A 1110 26.58 17.48 -52.81
CA VAL A 1110 26.71 18.87 -53.27
C VAL A 1110 26.13 19.06 -54.68
N ASP A 1111 26.22 18.05 -55.56
CA ASP A 1111 25.65 18.13 -56.90
C ASP A 1111 24.11 18.01 -56.90
N GLU A 1112 23.55 17.22 -55.98
CA GLU A 1112 22.11 16.88 -55.97
C GLU A 1112 21.24 17.81 -55.11
N PHE A 1113 21.83 18.50 -54.13
CA PHE A 1113 21.11 19.30 -53.13
C PHE A 1113 21.52 20.77 -53.18
N THR A 1114 20.54 21.66 -53.03
CA THR A 1114 20.76 23.11 -53.05
C THR A 1114 21.35 23.61 -51.73
N SER A 1115 20.95 23.01 -50.60
CA SER A 1115 21.46 23.36 -49.28
C SER A 1115 21.68 22.09 -48.45
N ILE A 1116 22.84 22.00 -47.81
CA ILE A 1116 23.22 20.90 -46.92
C ILE A 1116 23.58 21.48 -45.56
N TYR A 1117 22.90 21.05 -44.50
CA TYR A 1117 23.27 21.38 -43.12
C TYR A 1117 23.77 20.13 -42.43
N CYS A 1118 25.01 20.14 -41.95
CA CYS A 1118 25.64 19.04 -41.25
C CYS A 1118 26.02 19.47 -39.84
N PHE A 1119 25.34 18.92 -38.84
CA PHE A 1119 25.65 19.11 -37.43
C PHE A 1119 26.33 17.86 -36.89
N ASN A 1120 27.65 17.95 -36.71
CA ASN A 1120 28.48 16.87 -36.19
C ASN A 1120 28.34 16.79 -34.67
N LEU A 1121 27.74 15.70 -34.19
CA LEU A 1121 27.56 15.42 -32.76
C LEU A 1121 28.69 14.56 -32.18
N ARG A 1122 29.68 14.17 -33.00
CA ARG A 1122 30.87 13.41 -32.59
C ARG A 1122 30.52 12.09 -31.89
N GLY A 1123 31.19 11.75 -30.79
CA GLY A 1123 30.94 10.54 -30.01
C GLY A 1123 31.66 9.28 -30.50
N ASN A 1124 32.66 9.38 -31.37
CA ASN A 1124 33.36 8.21 -31.90
C ASN A 1124 34.29 7.54 -30.86
N GLN A 1125 33.77 6.47 -30.25
CA GLN A 1125 34.48 5.66 -29.26
C GLN A 1125 35.08 4.38 -29.86
N ARG A 1126 35.33 4.36 -31.18
CA ARG A 1126 36.27 3.41 -31.81
C ARG A 1126 37.71 3.94 -31.78
N THR A 1127 37.90 5.18 -31.32
CA THR A 1127 39.20 5.82 -31.13
C THR A 1127 39.72 5.61 -29.70
N SER A 1128 40.93 6.10 -29.39
CA SER A 1128 41.53 6.02 -28.05
C SER A 1128 42.38 7.25 -27.73
N GLY A 1129 42.69 7.48 -26.44
CA GLY A 1129 43.58 8.56 -26.01
C GLY A 1129 42.93 9.94 -26.09
N GLU A 1130 43.70 10.94 -26.53
CA GLU A 1130 43.23 12.34 -26.64
C GLU A 1130 42.07 12.49 -27.65
N ILE A 1131 42.11 11.73 -28.74
CA ILE A 1131 41.04 11.74 -29.77
C ILE A 1131 39.71 11.30 -29.14
N ALA A 1132 39.70 10.21 -28.37
CA ALA A 1132 38.48 9.74 -27.71
C ALA A 1132 37.94 10.72 -26.65
N ARG A 1133 38.82 11.54 -26.05
CA ARG A 1133 38.40 12.60 -25.11
C ARG A 1133 37.72 13.75 -25.85
N LYS A 1134 38.30 14.20 -26.95
CA LYS A 1134 37.71 15.23 -27.83
C LYS A 1134 36.39 14.77 -28.44
N GLU A 1135 36.31 13.50 -28.86
CA GLU A 1135 35.05 12.93 -29.36
C GLU A 1135 33.92 12.97 -28.32
N GLY A 1136 34.23 13.03 -27.03
CA GLY A 1136 33.25 13.21 -25.98
C GLY A 1136 32.29 12.03 -25.79
N GLY A 1137 31.11 12.32 -25.23
CA GLY A 1137 30.08 11.34 -24.92
C GLY A 1137 29.38 10.77 -26.16
N LYS A 1138 28.94 9.51 -26.08
CA LYS A 1138 28.16 8.85 -27.14
C LYS A 1138 26.69 9.26 -27.06
N ILE A 1139 26.13 9.82 -28.14
CA ILE A 1139 24.71 10.21 -28.23
C ILE A 1139 23.77 9.03 -27.93
N PHE A 1140 24.08 7.83 -28.44
CA PHE A 1140 23.27 6.63 -28.23
C PHE A 1140 23.80 5.73 -27.09
N GLY A 1141 24.62 6.25 -26.18
CA GLY A 1141 25.12 5.48 -25.03
C GLY A 1141 25.85 4.19 -25.42
N SER A 1142 25.36 3.03 -24.98
CA SER A 1142 25.90 1.71 -25.39
C SER A 1142 25.40 1.24 -26.77
N GLY A 1143 24.37 1.87 -27.34
CA GLY A 1143 23.75 1.48 -28.61
C GLY A 1143 24.59 1.77 -29.85
N SER A 1144 25.51 2.74 -29.81
CA SER A 1144 26.46 3.00 -30.91
C SER A 1144 27.78 3.56 -30.40
N ARG A 1145 28.87 3.19 -31.08
CA ARG A 1145 30.23 3.73 -30.87
C ARG A 1145 30.71 4.58 -32.06
N ALA A 1146 29.87 4.79 -33.07
CA ALA A 1146 30.21 5.55 -34.26
C ALA A 1146 30.17 7.06 -33.98
N THR A 1147 30.83 7.85 -34.83
CA THR A 1147 30.51 9.28 -34.97
C THR A 1147 29.04 9.42 -35.31
N ILE A 1148 28.32 10.36 -34.68
CA ILE A 1148 26.92 10.65 -34.97
C ILE A 1148 26.82 12.05 -35.56
N ALA A 1149 25.99 12.22 -36.58
CA ALA A 1149 25.70 13.52 -37.17
C ALA A 1149 24.22 13.65 -37.52
N ILE A 1150 23.68 14.84 -37.34
CA ILE A 1150 22.38 15.24 -37.88
C ILE A 1150 22.64 15.95 -39.21
N ILE A 1151 22.00 15.50 -40.29
CA ILE A 1151 22.17 16.10 -41.61
C ILE A 1151 20.82 16.40 -42.26
N PHE A 1152 20.70 17.61 -42.80
CA PHE A 1152 19.57 18.09 -43.60
C PHE A 1152 20.02 18.28 -45.04
N LEU A 1153 19.34 17.62 -45.95
CA LEU A 1153 19.56 17.71 -47.39
C LEU A 1153 18.30 18.32 -48.01
N ILE A 1154 18.43 19.53 -48.55
CA ILE A 1154 17.32 20.28 -49.14
C ILE A 1154 17.51 20.29 -50.65
N LYS A 1155 16.50 19.82 -51.36
CA LYS A 1155 16.44 19.87 -52.82
C LYS A 1155 15.35 20.83 -53.24
N ASN A 1156 15.71 21.88 -53.97
CA ASN A 1156 14.76 22.87 -54.44
C ASN A 1156 15.08 23.32 -55.87
N SER A 1157 14.50 22.63 -56.86
CA SER A 1157 14.71 22.91 -58.29
C SER A 1157 14.33 24.34 -58.73
N SER A 1158 13.53 25.07 -57.93
CA SER A 1158 13.12 26.43 -58.24
C SER A 1158 14.17 27.50 -57.88
N LYS A 1159 15.12 27.20 -57.00
CA LYS A 1159 16.20 28.12 -56.62
C LYS A 1159 17.43 27.90 -57.49
N LYS A 1160 17.75 28.90 -58.33
CA LYS A 1160 19.03 28.99 -59.05
C LYS A 1160 20.03 29.84 -58.24
N SER A 1161 20.70 29.25 -57.26
CA SER A 1161 21.87 29.85 -56.60
C SER A 1161 22.81 28.76 -56.08
N GLU A 1162 24.09 29.11 -55.92
CA GLU A 1162 25.20 28.21 -55.56
C GLU A 1162 24.83 27.20 -54.46
N ASN A 1163 25.16 25.92 -54.67
CA ASN A 1163 24.94 24.85 -53.69
C ASN A 1163 25.78 25.13 -52.43
N LYS A 1164 25.15 25.18 -51.26
CA LYS A 1164 25.81 25.58 -49.99
C LYS A 1164 25.90 24.42 -49.01
N VAL A 1165 27.05 24.34 -48.33
CA VAL A 1165 27.26 23.43 -47.20
C VAL A 1165 27.46 24.26 -45.93
N PHE A 1166 26.60 24.02 -44.94
CA PHE A 1166 26.67 24.60 -43.61
C PHE A 1166 27.11 23.50 -42.65
N TYR A 1167 28.31 23.63 -42.09
CA TYR A 1167 28.86 22.66 -41.14
C TYR A 1167 28.94 23.29 -39.75
N HIS A 1168 28.55 22.53 -38.74
CA HIS A 1168 28.76 22.89 -37.34
C HIS A 1168 29.25 21.67 -36.56
N ASP A 1169 30.25 21.88 -35.70
CA ASP A 1169 30.75 20.90 -34.77
C ASP A 1169 30.24 21.24 -33.36
N ILE A 1170 29.73 20.24 -32.64
CA ILE A 1170 29.19 20.44 -31.29
C ILE A 1170 30.26 20.86 -30.27
N GLY A 1171 31.54 20.53 -30.52
CA GLY A 1171 32.67 20.84 -29.64
C GLY A 1171 33.45 19.62 -29.17
N ASP A 1172 34.66 19.89 -28.67
CA ASP A 1172 35.53 18.92 -27.95
C ASP A 1172 35.01 18.60 -26.54
#